data_AF-A0AAI8UU63-F1
#
_entry.id   AF-A0AAI8UU63-F1
#
_cell.length_a   1.000
_cell.length_b   1.000
_cell.length_c   1.000
_cell.angle_alpha   90.00
_cell.angle_beta   90.00
_cell.angle_gamma   90.00
#
_symmetry.space_group_name_H-M   'P 1'
#
loop_
_entity.id
_entity.type
_entity.pdbx_description
1 polymer ?
#
loop_
_entity_poly.entity_id
_entity_poly.type
_entity_poly.pdbx_seq_one_letter_code
_entity_poly.pdbx_strand_id
1 'polypeptide(L)'
;MGEPAVRRLFAIAYPDDPKRQRRERAIIGETIRSRGNFEHNVSLRSTDADFFPARRGADSVGARSMPNFKVCENCRRWYRRRTFRRHVSRCLRLQPERREDELPTMERRPSQAGSTRQVPRGLVVHAGHVNSARRLEETLAPHLRPGPVTEAGLRDHVIVGMVDRFYEGHRQPHHRPAVSRRLRDAAALLLACRRADPGIRTMSDCLRPGAFPTVLEAARQMSGYDVDSGDVRVVGMPARLRCVLRECLSFRHAEVLQSRHVSEAERERVRTETGDYQILLSASWRDLLMTNARRAQAVRRIDNPPPLPDEEDVAAVLAAARNEEEVYSYALRLQPSVCDFDRLCRALIASLTVFNRRRAGEVARARLAQFRNRPNPDDIPPEALERLPHAERESIQRYRVFYVHGKRGRRVPVLLTARNVESIELLVRCRYTLGIVTEPSDGELLFPRNGQPGVPYDAARILRDLRSRLPLIRPTALTTLQLRQQLGTLTSIVGSEALTQQVSEFMGHDPSTHRRHYGYPVQVAERGTIGACLERMTRPREELPVATTSAAPSAPSTSVPGDAREVETVDSTTSIISVDLHSEEEVTTPVGSPVAPRSSGSGEVPPDSPPEPEWAPPVWHPREIPREPEASTSREPEASTSRETPRTPCPAPSSVQPSAASSFRRWTEQENAAIRRAFRLHLQAGKLPTFSECADAKKTEPILAGRSSKSLRSRINEALKGRVHLGP
;
A
#
# COMPACT_ATOMS: atom_id res chain seq x y z
N MET A 1 28.85 -38.87 -17.64
CA MET A 1 29.55 -38.16 -18.74
C MET A 1 30.65 -37.29 -18.12
N GLY A 2 31.88 -37.78 -18.11
CA GLY A 2 32.97 -37.23 -17.29
C GLY A 2 33.39 -35.80 -17.68
N GLU A 3 33.57 -34.96 -16.66
CA GLU A 3 33.99 -33.56 -16.75
C GLU A 3 35.25 -33.38 -17.63
N PRO A 4 35.35 -32.30 -18.44
CA PRO A 4 36.49 -32.04 -19.34
C PRO A 4 37.87 -32.10 -18.66
N ALA A 5 37.95 -31.73 -17.38
CA ALA A 5 39.16 -31.79 -16.58
C ALA A 5 39.59 -33.23 -16.26
N VAL A 6 38.64 -34.15 -16.04
CA VAL A 6 38.91 -35.57 -15.80
C VAL A 6 39.44 -36.22 -17.07
N ARG A 7 38.84 -35.91 -18.23
CA ARG A 7 39.35 -36.37 -19.53
C ARG A 7 40.77 -35.86 -19.82
N ARG A 8 41.05 -34.59 -19.52
CA ARG A 8 42.41 -34.03 -19.62
C ARG A 8 43.41 -34.71 -18.68
N LEU A 9 43.02 -35.07 -17.46
CA LEU A 9 43.91 -35.74 -16.50
C LEU A 9 44.39 -37.11 -17.02
N PHE A 10 43.49 -37.89 -17.62
CA PHE A 10 43.81 -39.20 -18.19
C PHE A 10 44.55 -39.10 -19.54
N ALA A 11 44.38 -38.00 -20.29
CA ALA A 11 45.06 -37.77 -21.56
C ALA A 11 46.53 -37.31 -21.43
N ILE A 12 47.00 -36.92 -20.23
CA ILE A 12 48.39 -36.47 -20.03
C ILE A 12 49.32 -37.66 -19.89
N ALA A 13 50.14 -37.88 -20.92
CA ALA A 13 51.27 -38.80 -20.93
C ALA A 13 52.48 -38.08 -21.53
N TYR A 14 53.56 -37.93 -20.74
CA TYR A 14 54.85 -37.43 -21.22
C TYR A 14 55.91 -38.48 -20.86
N PRO A 15 56.07 -39.52 -21.69
CA PRO A 15 57.00 -40.63 -21.42
C PRO A 15 58.43 -40.14 -21.16
N ASP A 16 58.83 -39.06 -21.84
CA ASP A 16 60.18 -38.51 -21.82
C ASP A 16 60.42 -37.46 -20.71
N ASP A 17 59.37 -37.01 -19.99
CA ASP A 17 59.50 -36.11 -18.83
C ASP A 17 58.49 -36.46 -17.72
N PRO A 18 58.80 -37.47 -16.89
CA PRO A 18 57.93 -37.91 -15.81
C PRO A 18 57.75 -36.84 -14.72
N LYS A 19 58.69 -35.89 -14.57
CA LYS A 19 58.58 -34.79 -13.59
C LYS A 19 57.53 -33.78 -14.03
N ARG A 20 57.50 -33.42 -15.31
CA ARG A 20 56.46 -32.56 -15.89
C ARG A 20 55.08 -33.21 -15.83
N GLN A 21 54.98 -34.48 -16.21
CA GLN A 21 53.73 -35.25 -16.12
C GLN A 21 53.16 -35.27 -14.70
N ARG A 22 54.00 -35.49 -13.68
CA ARG A 22 53.59 -35.44 -12.28
C ARG A 22 53.07 -34.05 -11.88
N ARG A 23 53.74 -32.96 -12.30
CA ARG A 23 53.34 -31.58 -11.97
C ARG A 23 52.00 -31.20 -12.60
N GLU A 24 51.79 -31.47 -13.89
CA GLU A 24 50.54 -31.13 -14.58
C GLU A 24 49.36 -31.97 -14.05
N ARG A 25 49.57 -33.27 -13.80
CA ARG A 25 48.55 -34.12 -13.16
C ARG A 25 48.21 -33.62 -11.75
N ALA A 26 49.18 -33.13 -10.99
CA ALA A 26 48.93 -32.56 -9.67
C ALA A 26 48.08 -31.26 -9.74
N ILE A 27 48.34 -30.38 -10.71
CA ILE A 27 47.58 -29.13 -10.91
C ILE A 27 46.13 -29.43 -11.28
N ILE A 28 45.91 -30.34 -12.24
CA ILE A 28 44.56 -30.71 -12.69
C ILE A 28 43.82 -31.48 -11.59
N GLY A 29 44.49 -32.42 -10.92
CA GLY A 29 43.92 -33.16 -9.79
C GLY A 29 43.51 -32.24 -8.64
N GLU A 30 44.30 -31.21 -8.35
CA GLU A 30 43.97 -30.20 -7.35
C GLU A 30 42.78 -29.32 -7.78
N THR A 31 42.65 -29.03 -9.08
CA THR A 31 41.50 -28.30 -9.62
C THR A 31 40.21 -29.10 -9.44
N ILE A 32 40.22 -30.39 -9.82
CA ILE A 32 39.10 -31.31 -9.65
C ILE A 32 38.73 -31.42 -8.16
N ARG A 33 39.72 -31.63 -7.29
CA ARG A 33 39.51 -31.70 -5.83
C ARG A 33 38.91 -30.41 -5.28
N SER A 34 39.40 -29.24 -5.69
CA SER A 34 38.87 -27.96 -5.22
C SER A 34 37.42 -27.71 -5.64
N ARG A 35 37.05 -28.18 -6.83
CA ARG A 35 35.67 -28.11 -7.34
C ARG A 35 34.75 -29.08 -6.61
N GLY A 36 35.16 -30.33 -6.43
CA GLY A 36 34.38 -31.31 -5.64
C GLY A 36 34.17 -30.85 -4.20
N ASN A 37 35.21 -30.30 -3.56
CA ASN A 37 35.08 -29.73 -2.21
C ASN A 37 34.15 -28.51 -2.17
N PHE A 38 34.14 -27.68 -3.23
CA PHE A 38 33.22 -26.56 -3.32
C PHE A 38 31.77 -27.05 -3.43
N GLU A 39 31.49 -28.00 -4.31
CA GLU A 39 30.16 -28.58 -4.51
C GLU A 39 29.67 -29.29 -3.23
N HIS A 40 30.54 -30.06 -2.57
CA HIS A 40 30.27 -30.68 -1.26
C HIS A 40 29.94 -29.62 -0.20
N ASN A 41 30.79 -28.61 -0.02
CA ASN A 41 30.57 -27.57 0.98
C ASN A 41 29.30 -26.74 0.73
N VAL A 42 28.93 -26.53 -0.53
CA VAL A 42 27.67 -25.86 -0.92
C VAL A 42 26.46 -26.75 -0.63
N SER A 43 26.61 -28.08 -0.70
CA SER A 43 25.53 -29.04 -0.44
C SER A 43 25.23 -29.25 1.06
N LEU A 44 26.15 -28.88 1.96
CA LEU A 44 25.97 -29.01 3.42
C LEU A 44 24.86 -28.06 3.93
N ARG A 45 23.83 -28.64 4.55
CA ARG A 45 22.64 -27.90 5.02
C ARG A 45 22.78 -27.33 6.44
N SER A 46 23.53 -27.98 7.32
CA SER A 46 24.01 -27.46 8.61
C SER A 46 24.79 -28.54 9.36
N THR A 47 26.13 -28.49 9.38
CA THR A 47 27.00 -29.13 10.40
C THR A 47 28.45 -28.72 10.17
N ASP A 48 29.15 -28.40 11.26
CA ASP A 48 30.56 -27.94 11.26
C ASP A 48 31.58 -29.11 11.16
N ALA A 49 31.10 -30.36 11.10
CA ALA A 49 31.95 -31.56 11.12
C ALA A 49 32.56 -31.91 9.74
N ASP A 50 31.85 -31.65 8.64
CA ASP A 50 32.21 -32.12 7.28
C ASP A 50 32.66 -31.00 6.32
N PHE A 51 32.98 -29.81 6.83
CA PHE A 51 33.41 -28.67 6.03
C PHE A 51 34.90 -28.77 5.60
N PHE A 52 35.17 -28.58 4.30
CA PHE A 52 36.53 -28.63 3.74
C PHE A 52 37.11 -27.22 3.43
N PRO A 53 37.94 -26.63 4.31
CA PRO A 53 38.64 -25.38 4.03
C PRO A 53 39.87 -25.55 3.12
N ALA A 54 40.34 -24.45 2.52
CA ALA A 54 41.52 -24.42 1.64
C ALA A 54 42.84 -24.79 2.34
N ARG A 55 42.91 -24.60 3.67
CA ARG A 55 44.01 -25.05 4.53
C ARG A 55 43.41 -25.59 5.82
N ARG A 56 43.75 -26.84 6.17
CA ARG A 56 43.48 -27.39 7.50
C ARG A 56 44.56 -26.83 8.43
N GLY A 57 44.17 -25.98 9.37
CA GLY A 57 45.07 -25.60 10.47
C GLY A 57 45.11 -26.70 11.52
N ALA A 58 46.19 -26.77 12.29
CA ALA A 58 46.19 -27.50 13.54
C ALA A 58 45.21 -26.83 14.52
N ASP A 59 44.26 -27.63 14.98
CA ASP A 59 43.50 -27.55 16.23
C ASP A 59 42.36 -26.53 16.46
N SER A 60 41.46 -27.03 17.32
CA SER A 60 40.14 -26.60 17.84
C SER A 60 38.92 -26.85 16.94
N VAL A 61 37.99 -27.63 17.49
CA VAL A 61 36.68 -28.03 16.93
C VAL A 61 35.80 -26.82 16.56
N GLY A 62 36.02 -25.66 17.20
CA GLY A 62 35.36 -24.39 16.87
C GLY A 62 35.95 -23.61 15.67
N ALA A 63 37.13 -23.98 15.16
CA ALA A 63 37.81 -23.27 14.06
C ALA A 63 37.37 -23.74 12.65
N ARG A 64 36.44 -24.70 12.57
CA ARG A 64 35.91 -25.28 11.32
C ARG A 64 34.53 -24.75 10.92
N SER A 65 34.00 -23.76 11.64
CA SER A 65 32.68 -23.21 11.35
C SER A 65 32.64 -22.40 10.06
N MET A 66 31.74 -22.78 9.14
CA MET A 66 31.57 -22.18 7.81
C MET A 66 31.44 -20.64 7.80
N PRO A 67 30.77 -19.98 8.77
CA PRO A 67 30.63 -18.51 8.83
C PRO A 67 31.96 -17.74 8.92
N ASN A 68 33.04 -18.39 9.38
CA ASN A 68 34.36 -17.78 9.52
C ASN A 68 35.19 -17.77 8.22
N PHE A 69 34.66 -18.37 7.15
CA PHE A 69 35.33 -18.52 5.86
C PHE A 69 34.63 -17.72 4.75
N LYS A 70 35.36 -17.47 3.66
CA LYS A 70 34.88 -16.86 2.41
C LYS A 70 35.38 -17.70 1.24
N VAL A 71 34.53 -17.91 0.26
CA VAL A 71 34.90 -18.56 -1.00
C VAL A 71 35.53 -17.56 -1.95
N CYS A 72 36.61 -17.95 -2.64
CA CYS A 72 37.14 -17.20 -3.77
C CYS A 72 36.43 -17.61 -5.05
N GLU A 73 35.88 -16.65 -5.80
CA GLU A 73 35.19 -16.92 -7.06
C GLU A 73 36.11 -17.51 -8.15
N ASN A 74 37.40 -17.17 -8.10
CA ASN A 74 38.38 -17.61 -9.10
C ASN A 74 38.82 -19.07 -8.87
N CYS A 75 39.30 -19.40 -7.66
CA CYS A 75 39.81 -20.74 -7.38
C CYS A 75 38.82 -21.66 -6.66
N ARG A 76 37.60 -21.18 -6.34
CA ARG A 76 36.51 -21.89 -5.65
C ARG A 76 36.87 -22.52 -4.30
N ARG A 77 37.95 -22.07 -3.66
CA ARG A 77 38.37 -22.55 -2.34
C ARG A 77 37.90 -21.62 -1.22
N TRP A 78 37.71 -22.20 -0.03
CA TRP A 78 37.25 -21.50 1.16
C TRP A 78 38.42 -21.06 2.06
N TYR A 79 38.61 -19.75 2.24
CA TYR A 79 39.67 -19.17 3.06
C TYR A 79 39.11 -18.47 4.29
N ARG A 80 39.86 -18.47 5.40
CA ARG A 80 39.49 -17.68 6.59
C ARG A 80 39.35 -16.20 6.22
N ARG A 81 38.35 -15.52 6.78
CA ARG A 81 38.09 -14.09 6.52
C ARG A 81 39.35 -13.21 6.66
N ARG A 82 40.15 -13.46 7.70
CA ARG A 82 41.39 -12.72 7.99
C ARG A 82 42.48 -12.87 6.92
N THR A 83 42.52 -13.99 6.19
CA THR A 83 43.53 -14.24 5.14
C THR A 83 42.99 -14.09 3.73
N PHE A 84 41.67 -13.92 3.56
CA PHE A 84 41.01 -13.86 2.26
C PHE A 84 41.53 -12.73 1.36
N ARG A 85 41.72 -11.52 1.89
CA ARG A 85 42.25 -10.38 1.09
C ARG A 85 43.62 -10.68 0.51
N ARG A 86 44.53 -11.24 1.32
CA ARG A 86 45.88 -11.62 0.89
C ARG A 86 45.85 -12.71 -0.19
N HIS A 87 44.87 -13.61 -0.12
CA HIS A 87 44.65 -14.60 -1.16
C HIS A 87 44.15 -13.97 -2.46
N VAL A 88 43.09 -13.15 -2.42
CA VAL A 88 42.48 -12.54 -3.63
C VAL A 88 43.52 -11.76 -4.43
N SER A 89 44.36 -10.94 -3.79
CA SER A 89 45.43 -10.19 -4.47
C SER A 89 46.47 -11.06 -5.18
N ARG A 90 46.71 -12.28 -4.68
CA ARG A 90 47.63 -13.25 -5.32
C ARG A 90 46.91 -14.12 -6.36
N CYS A 91 45.65 -14.46 -6.11
CA CYS A 91 44.83 -15.30 -6.97
C CYS A 91 44.46 -14.62 -8.29
N LEU A 92 44.22 -13.30 -8.24
CA LEU A 92 43.98 -12.48 -9.43
C LEU A 92 45.22 -12.33 -10.32
N ARG A 93 46.44 -12.38 -9.74
CA ARG A 93 47.71 -12.30 -10.47
C ARG A 93 48.12 -13.60 -11.16
N LEU A 94 47.42 -14.70 -10.92
CA LEU A 94 47.75 -16.03 -11.44
C LEU A 94 46.81 -16.47 -12.58
N GLN A 95 46.03 -15.55 -13.16
CA GLN A 95 45.24 -15.87 -14.35
C GLN A 95 46.15 -15.97 -15.58
N PRO A 96 46.13 -17.09 -16.33
CA PRO A 96 46.94 -17.23 -17.55
C PRO A 96 46.42 -16.44 -18.77
N GLU A 97 45.28 -15.74 -18.67
CA GLU A 97 44.54 -15.25 -19.85
C GLU A 97 44.04 -13.78 -19.78
N ARG A 98 44.56 -12.94 -18.88
CA ARG A 98 44.27 -11.49 -18.94
C ARG A 98 45.47 -10.72 -19.48
N ARG A 99 45.27 -10.07 -20.63
CA ARG A 99 46.18 -9.08 -21.22
C ARG A 99 46.45 -7.96 -20.22
N GLU A 100 47.69 -7.45 -20.24
CA GLU A 100 48.19 -6.41 -19.35
C GLU A 100 47.44 -5.06 -19.46
N ASP A 101 46.57 -4.91 -20.46
CA ASP A 101 45.79 -3.71 -20.76
C ASP A 101 44.58 -3.45 -19.82
N GLU A 102 44.25 -4.37 -18.90
CA GLU A 102 43.19 -4.18 -17.87
C GLU A 102 43.76 -3.99 -16.44
N LEU A 103 44.96 -3.43 -16.32
CA LEU A 103 45.43 -2.94 -15.03
C LEU A 103 44.77 -1.57 -14.74
N PRO A 104 44.09 -1.37 -13.59
CA PRO A 104 43.69 -0.03 -13.19
C PRO A 104 44.96 0.79 -13.00
N THR A 105 45.19 1.75 -13.88
CA THR A 105 46.25 2.76 -13.73
C THR A 105 46.06 3.40 -12.36
N MET A 106 47.09 3.32 -11.52
CA MET A 106 47.11 3.88 -10.18
C MET A 106 47.20 5.41 -10.29
N GLU A 107 46.13 6.07 -10.74
CA GLU A 107 45.97 7.50 -10.57
C GLU A 107 45.62 7.79 -9.12
N ARG A 108 46.60 8.35 -8.41
CA ARG A 108 46.41 8.99 -7.11
C ARG A 108 45.42 10.15 -7.26
N ARG A 109 44.13 9.93 -7.03
CA ARG A 109 43.19 11.01 -6.75
C ARG A 109 43.27 11.43 -5.27
N PRO A 110 43.17 12.73 -4.95
CA PRO A 110 43.31 13.22 -3.59
C PRO A 110 42.18 12.71 -2.70
N SER A 111 42.55 12.38 -1.47
CA SER A 111 41.69 12.05 -0.35
C SER A 111 40.55 13.05 -0.15
N GLN A 112 39.33 12.65 -0.53
CA GLN A 112 38.12 13.13 0.12
C GLN A 112 37.52 11.99 0.94
N ALA A 113 37.40 12.28 2.24
CA ALA A 113 36.88 11.39 3.25
C ALA A 113 35.43 10.97 2.97
N GLY A 114 35.08 9.71 3.32
CA GLY A 114 33.70 9.34 3.61
C GLY A 114 33.01 8.28 2.75
N SER A 115 33.67 7.64 1.78
CA SER A 115 33.06 6.53 1.03
C SER A 115 33.84 5.23 1.16
N THR A 116 33.59 4.49 2.25
CA THR A 116 33.84 3.05 2.25
C THR A 116 32.90 2.39 1.24
N ARG A 117 33.37 2.21 0.01
CA ARG A 117 32.82 1.23 -0.94
C ARG A 117 33.01 -0.15 -0.31
N GLN A 118 32.07 -0.55 0.54
CA GLN A 118 32.01 -1.91 1.08
C GLN A 118 31.62 -2.85 -0.07
N VAL A 119 32.55 -3.74 -0.42
CA VAL A 119 32.30 -4.92 -1.24
C VAL A 119 31.12 -5.71 -0.66
N PRO A 120 30.17 -6.25 -1.46
CA PRO A 120 28.97 -6.91 -0.96
C PRO A 120 29.31 -7.98 0.08
N ARG A 121 28.69 -7.89 1.25
CA ARG A 121 28.78 -8.92 2.29
C ARG A 121 27.94 -10.10 1.84
N GLY A 122 28.58 -11.06 1.19
CA GLY A 122 27.96 -12.29 0.68
C GLY A 122 26.89 -12.86 1.59
N LEU A 123 25.72 -13.04 0.99
CA LEU A 123 24.51 -13.60 1.58
C LEU A 123 24.67 -15.10 1.81
N VAL A 124 24.15 -15.60 2.92
CA VAL A 124 23.87 -17.03 3.07
C VAL A 124 22.57 -17.27 2.29
N VAL A 125 22.67 -17.90 1.12
CA VAL A 125 21.49 -18.19 0.29
C VAL A 125 21.18 -19.68 0.37
N HIS A 126 19.94 -20.03 0.75
CA HIS A 126 19.44 -21.40 0.60
C HIS A 126 19.36 -21.76 -0.90
N ALA A 127 19.79 -22.98 -1.24
CA ALA A 127 20.07 -23.44 -2.60
C ALA A 127 18.91 -23.33 -3.63
N GLY A 128 17.67 -23.08 -3.21
CA GLY A 128 16.51 -22.95 -4.10
C GLY A 128 16.36 -21.59 -4.80
N HIS A 129 16.95 -20.51 -4.25
CA HIS A 129 16.66 -19.13 -4.68
C HIS A 129 17.92 -18.25 -4.84
N VAL A 130 19.08 -18.86 -5.10
CA VAL A 130 20.37 -18.15 -5.30
C VAL A 130 20.26 -17.05 -6.36
N ASN A 131 19.52 -17.32 -7.44
CA ASN A 131 19.33 -16.36 -8.52
C ASN A 131 18.39 -15.20 -8.15
N SER A 132 17.35 -15.47 -7.36
CA SER A 132 16.39 -14.46 -6.85
C SER A 132 17.04 -13.51 -5.86
N ALA A 133 17.76 -14.06 -4.89
CA ALA A 133 18.51 -13.28 -3.91
C ALA A 133 19.55 -12.39 -4.58
N ARG A 134 20.30 -12.94 -5.54
CA ARG A 134 21.31 -12.20 -6.32
C ARG A 134 20.68 -11.10 -7.18
N ARG A 135 19.55 -11.38 -7.84
CA ARG A 135 18.80 -10.38 -8.65
C ARG A 135 18.34 -9.21 -7.80
N LEU A 136 17.74 -9.49 -6.63
CA LEU A 136 17.29 -8.46 -5.71
C LEU A 136 18.47 -7.70 -5.10
N GLU A 137 19.59 -8.36 -4.82
CA GLU A 137 20.80 -7.71 -4.33
C GLU A 137 21.38 -6.75 -5.39
N GLU A 138 21.53 -7.18 -6.63
CA GLU A 138 22.03 -6.34 -7.73
C GLU A 138 21.07 -5.17 -8.04
N THR A 139 19.75 -5.39 -7.96
CA THR A 139 18.76 -4.39 -8.39
C THR A 139 18.29 -3.45 -7.28
N LEU A 140 18.06 -3.96 -6.07
CA LEU A 140 17.50 -3.22 -4.94
C LEU A 140 18.56 -2.76 -3.95
N ALA A 141 19.59 -3.55 -3.66
CA ALA A 141 20.58 -3.20 -2.62
C ALA A 141 21.29 -1.85 -2.85
N PRO A 142 21.63 -1.44 -4.09
CA PRO A 142 22.21 -0.11 -4.33
C PRO A 142 21.31 1.06 -3.92
N HIS A 143 20.00 0.82 -3.81
CA HIS A 143 18.98 1.83 -3.52
C HIS A 143 18.46 1.74 -2.07
N LEU A 144 18.87 0.73 -1.31
CA LEU A 144 18.51 0.55 0.08
C LEU A 144 19.51 1.27 0.98
N ARG A 145 19.02 1.89 2.06
CA ARG A 145 19.91 2.44 3.08
C ARG A 145 20.60 1.28 3.80
N PRO A 146 21.94 1.26 3.89
CA PRO A 146 22.65 0.25 4.66
C PRO A 146 22.28 0.38 6.15
N GLY A 147 22.04 -0.75 6.81
CA GLY A 147 21.64 -0.78 8.21
C GLY A 147 21.16 -2.17 8.64
N PRO A 148 20.92 -2.36 9.96
CA PRO A 148 20.57 -3.67 10.52
C PRO A 148 19.26 -4.24 9.95
N VAL A 149 18.29 -3.39 9.64
CA VAL A 149 17.01 -3.79 9.00
C VAL A 149 17.27 -4.35 7.61
N THR A 150 18.02 -3.64 6.77
CA THR A 150 18.36 -4.09 5.41
C THR A 150 19.17 -5.39 5.44
N GLU A 151 20.13 -5.50 6.35
CA GLU A 151 20.95 -6.71 6.51
C GLU A 151 20.12 -7.92 6.98
N ALA A 152 19.20 -7.72 7.92
CA ALA A 152 18.30 -8.78 8.38
C ALA A 152 17.33 -9.24 7.28
N GLY A 153 16.78 -8.29 6.51
CA GLY A 153 15.84 -8.58 5.42
C GLY A 153 16.49 -9.34 4.27
N LEU A 154 17.68 -8.93 3.84
CA LEU A 154 18.39 -9.61 2.76
C LEU A 154 18.85 -11.01 3.17
N ARG A 155 19.15 -11.25 4.46
CA ARG A 155 19.61 -12.56 4.94
C ARG A 155 18.51 -13.59 5.18
N ASP A 156 17.25 -13.18 5.20
CA ASP A 156 16.15 -14.06 5.52
C ASP A 156 15.52 -14.64 4.24
N HIS A 157 15.46 -15.97 4.15
CA HIS A 157 14.98 -16.68 2.97
C HIS A 157 13.53 -16.34 2.61
N VAL A 158 12.63 -16.32 3.60
CA VAL A 158 11.20 -16.09 3.38
C VAL A 158 10.96 -14.64 2.98
N ILE A 159 11.66 -13.70 3.62
CA ILE A 159 11.57 -12.28 3.27
C ILE A 159 12.07 -12.05 1.84
N VAL A 160 13.23 -12.58 1.47
CA VAL A 160 13.78 -12.44 0.11
C VAL A 160 12.84 -13.05 -0.93
N GLY A 161 12.34 -14.27 -0.67
CA GLY A 161 11.42 -14.94 -1.58
C GLY A 161 10.08 -14.20 -1.77
N MET A 162 9.50 -13.68 -0.68
CA MET A 162 8.31 -12.84 -0.73
C MET A 162 8.54 -11.56 -1.55
N VAL A 163 9.67 -10.88 -1.34
CA VAL A 163 10.01 -9.67 -2.09
C VAL A 163 10.29 -9.96 -3.56
N ASP A 164 10.91 -11.09 -3.89
CA ASP A 164 11.20 -11.47 -5.28
C ASP A 164 9.91 -11.73 -6.04
N ARG A 165 9.02 -12.53 -5.46
CA ARG A 165 7.68 -12.79 -6.02
C ARG A 165 6.89 -11.50 -6.22
N PHE A 166 6.93 -10.57 -5.25
CA PHE A 166 6.30 -9.26 -5.42
C PHE A 166 6.97 -8.45 -6.54
N TYR A 167 8.30 -8.50 -6.66
CA TYR A 167 9.05 -7.78 -7.68
C TYR A 167 8.75 -8.28 -9.11
N GLU A 168 8.39 -9.55 -9.30
CA GLU A 168 8.03 -10.09 -10.61
C GLU A 168 6.86 -9.35 -11.27
N GLY A 169 5.83 -9.00 -10.49
CA GLY A 169 4.71 -8.17 -10.93
C GLY A 169 5.03 -6.67 -10.96
N HIS A 170 6.18 -6.24 -10.41
CA HIS A 170 6.50 -4.86 -10.10
C HIS A 170 7.88 -4.42 -10.60
N ARG A 171 8.25 -4.82 -11.81
CA ARG A 171 9.57 -4.57 -12.40
C ARG A 171 9.86 -3.11 -12.77
N GLN A 172 8.83 -2.28 -12.87
CA GLN A 172 8.99 -0.89 -13.30
C GLN A 172 9.75 -0.06 -12.23
N PRO A 173 10.66 0.85 -12.63
CA PRO A 173 11.51 1.62 -11.72
C PRO A 173 10.77 2.32 -10.56
N HIS A 174 9.55 2.82 -10.82
CA HIS A 174 8.76 3.55 -9.83
C HIS A 174 8.11 2.64 -8.77
N HIS A 175 8.10 1.32 -8.95
CA HIS A 175 7.65 0.38 -7.92
C HIS A 175 8.74 0.08 -6.90
N ARG A 176 10.02 0.38 -7.18
CA ARG A 176 11.16 0.11 -6.28
C ARG A 176 10.94 0.61 -4.84
N PRO A 177 10.37 1.81 -4.57
CA PRO A 177 10.10 2.24 -3.20
C PRO A 177 9.11 1.33 -2.46
N ALA A 178 8.10 0.80 -3.15
CA ALA A 178 7.13 -0.12 -2.56
C ALA A 178 7.77 -1.48 -2.24
N VAL A 179 8.54 -2.02 -3.20
CA VAL A 179 9.31 -3.26 -3.03
C VAL A 179 10.29 -3.13 -1.84
N SER A 180 11.02 -2.02 -1.80
CA SER A 180 11.95 -1.70 -0.70
C SER A 180 11.26 -1.51 0.64
N ARG A 181 10.01 -1.01 0.65
CA ARG A 181 9.22 -0.88 1.88
C ARG A 181 8.79 -2.26 2.38
N ARG A 182 8.32 -3.17 1.52
CA ARG A 182 7.94 -4.54 1.91
C ARG A 182 9.10 -5.26 2.59
N LEU A 183 10.30 -5.19 1.98
CA LEU A 183 11.52 -5.74 2.58
C LEU A 183 11.78 -5.16 3.98
N ARG A 184 11.72 -3.83 4.12
CA ARG A 184 11.99 -3.15 5.39
C ARG A 184 10.93 -3.42 6.45
N ASP A 185 9.65 -3.42 6.10
CA ASP A 185 8.55 -3.71 7.02
C ASP A 185 8.67 -5.16 7.54
N ALA A 186 8.96 -6.13 6.66
CA ALA A 186 9.21 -7.52 7.02
C ALA A 186 10.43 -7.70 7.94
N ALA A 187 11.54 -7.04 7.59
CA ALA A 187 12.77 -7.15 8.36
C ALA A 187 12.69 -6.43 9.71
N ALA A 188 12.00 -5.29 9.76
CA ALA A 188 11.76 -4.57 11.00
C ALA A 188 10.88 -5.40 11.95
N LEU A 189 9.84 -6.07 11.42
CA LEU A 189 9.01 -6.98 12.19
C LEU A 189 9.84 -8.17 12.73
N LEU A 190 10.64 -8.82 11.90
CA LEU A 190 11.53 -9.90 12.33
C LEU A 190 12.48 -9.47 13.44
N LEU A 191 13.06 -8.28 13.33
CA LEU A 191 13.95 -7.74 14.37
C LEU A 191 13.21 -7.40 15.66
N ALA A 192 11.97 -6.92 15.58
CA ALA A 192 11.13 -6.70 16.75
C ALA A 192 10.77 -8.03 17.44
N CYS A 193 10.37 -9.05 16.67
CA CYS A 193 10.10 -10.39 17.21
C CYS A 193 11.34 -11.01 17.88
N ARG A 194 12.53 -10.90 17.25
CA ARG A 194 13.81 -11.36 17.83
C ARG A 194 14.16 -10.72 19.18
N ARG A 195 13.71 -9.49 19.42
CA ARG A 195 13.93 -8.79 20.70
C ARG A 195 12.98 -9.30 21.77
N ALA A 196 11.76 -9.63 21.40
CA ALA A 196 10.75 -10.16 22.31
C ALA A 196 10.98 -11.64 22.65
N ASP A 197 11.40 -12.45 21.66
CA ASP A 197 11.68 -13.87 21.82
C ASP A 197 13.00 -14.24 21.10
N PRO A 198 14.08 -14.52 21.85
CA PRO A 198 15.37 -14.96 21.30
C PRO A 198 15.32 -16.29 20.53
N GLY A 199 14.26 -17.09 20.71
CA GLY A 199 14.00 -18.32 19.95
C GLY A 199 13.66 -18.08 18.48
N ILE A 200 13.13 -16.90 18.16
CA ILE A 200 12.80 -16.51 16.78
C ILE A 200 14.09 -16.10 16.06
N ARG A 201 14.54 -16.90 15.08
CA ARG A 201 15.74 -16.58 14.29
C ARG A 201 15.41 -16.13 12.89
N THR A 202 14.34 -16.62 12.29
CA THR A 202 13.96 -16.35 10.91
C THR A 202 12.50 -15.93 10.81
N MET A 203 12.10 -15.33 9.70
CA MET A 203 10.70 -15.04 9.41
C MET A 203 9.88 -16.33 9.40
N SER A 204 10.46 -17.48 9.02
CA SER A 204 9.76 -18.77 9.10
C SER A 204 9.38 -19.15 10.54
N ASP A 205 10.15 -18.73 11.54
CA ASP A 205 9.81 -18.96 12.95
C ASP A 205 8.64 -18.07 13.38
N CYS A 206 8.57 -16.83 12.87
CA CYS A 206 7.44 -15.93 13.10
C CYS A 206 6.12 -16.45 12.53
N LEU A 207 6.16 -17.27 11.48
CA LEU A 207 4.96 -17.78 10.79
C LEU A 207 4.34 -19.02 11.46
N ARG A 208 4.90 -19.51 12.58
CA ARG A 208 4.28 -20.61 13.33
C ARG A 208 3.11 -20.09 14.16
N PRO A 209 1.96 -20.80 14.25
CA PRO A 209 0.82 -20.36 15.05
C PRO A 209 1.18 -20.02 16.51
N GLY A 210 2.06 -20.80 17.14
CA GLY A 210 2.54 -20.53 18.50
C GLY A 210 3.34 -19.24 18.68
N ALA A 211 3.93 -18.70 17.61
CA ALA A 211 4.66 -17.42 17.64
C ALA A 211 3.74 -16.21 17.42
N PHE A 212 2.46 -16.42 17.08
CA PHE A 212 1.51 -15.34 16.80
C PHE A 212 1.40 -14.29 17.92
N PRO A 213 1.33 -14.65 19.22
CA PRO A 213 1.29 -13.65 20.30
C PRO A 213 2.51 -12.71 20.29
N THR A 214 3.71 -13.27 20.09
CA THR A 214 4.96 -12.50 19.99
C THR A 214 4.95 -11.57 18.77
N VAL A 215 4.45 -12.05 17.63
CA VAL A 215 4.32 -11.24 16.41
C VAL A 215 3.30 -10.11 16.58
N LEU A 216 2.18 -10.39 17.24
CA LEU A 216 1.16 -9.38 17.53
C LEU A 216 1.69 -8.29 18.44
N GLU A 217 2.44 -8.66 19.48
CA GLU A 217 3.03 -7.70 20.42
C GLU A 217 4.12 -6.85 19.75
N ALA A 218 4.99 -7.47 18.94
CA ALA A 218 5.94 -6.74 18.10
C ALA A 218 5.23 -5.74 17.17
N ALA A 219 4.10 -6.13 16.58
CA ALA A 219 3.31 -5.26 15.72
C ALA A 219 2.62 -4.11 16.49
N ARG A 220 2.16 -4.36 17.71
CA ARG A 220 1.63 -3.32 18.63
C ARG A 220 2.68 -2.26 18.94
N GLN A 221 3.89 -2.69 19.32
CA GLN A 221 5.01 -1.79 19.57
C GLN A 221 5.37 -0.96 18.33
N MET A 222 5.48 -1.61 17.16
CA MET A 222 5.76 -0.90 15.89
C MET A 222 4.68 0.10 15.50
N SER A 223 3.43 -0.15 15.91
CA SER A 223 2.30 0.72 15.64
C SER A 223 2.13 1.84 16.67
N GLY A 224 2.88 1.79 17.79
CA GLY A 224 2.64 2.65 18.94
C GLY A 224 1.24 2.44 19.51
N TYR A 225 0.87 1.18 19.70
CA TYR A 225 -0.37 0.77 20.35
C TYR A 225 -0.29 1.06 21.84
N ASP A 226 -1.31 1.72 22.38
CA ASP A 226 -1.45 1.98 23.80
C ASP A 226 -2.42 0.96 24.42
N VAL A 227 -1.99 0.27 25.48
CA VAL A 227 -2.77 -0.83 26.07
C VAL A 227 -3.99 -0.32 26.82
N ASP A 228 -3.87 0.82 27.50
CA ASP A 228 -4.91 1.37 28.36
C ASP A 228 -6.04 2.04 27.57
N SER A 229 -5.68 2.89 26.60
CA SER A 229 -6.65 3.59 25.75
C SER A 229 -7.08 2.79 24.52
N GLY A 230 -6.28 1.81 24.09
CA GLY A 230 -6.44 1.15 22.80
C GLY A 230 -6.12 2.05 21.59
N ASP A 231 -5.53 3.23 21.77
CA ASP A 231 -5.14 4.09 20.65
C ASP A 231 -3.97 3.50 19.85
N VAL A 232 -3.90 3.84 18.57
CA VAL A 232 -2.85 3.39 17.66
C VAL A 232 -2.16 4.59 17.01
N ARG A 233 -0.96 4.94 17.46
CA ARG A 233 -0.22 6.10 16.94
C ARG A 233 0.02 6.05 15.44
N VAL A 234 0.41 4.89 14.89
CA VAL A 234 0.70 4.71 13.46
C VAL A 234 -0.37 3.83 12.83
N VAL A 235 -1.55 4.40 12.59
CA VAL A 235 -2.77 3.68 12.11
C VAL A 235 -2.56 2.84 10.85
N GLY A 236 -1.64 3.22 9.97
CA GLY A 236 -1.33 2.47 8.75
C GLY A 236 -0.35 1.31 8.94
N MET A 237 0.32 1.19 10.08
CA MET A 237 1.33 0.14 10.33
C MET A 237 0.69 -1.27 10.37
N PRO A 238 -0.40 -1.52 11.11
CA PRO A 238 -0.96 -2.87 11.22
C PRO A 238 -1.40 -3.46 9.87
N ALA A 239 -1.98 -2.64 8.99
CA ALA A 239 -2.40 -3.08 7.66
C ALA A 239 -1.21 -3.50 6.79
N ARG A 240 -0.08 -2.77 6.86
CA ARG A 240 1.14 -3.11 6.12
C ARG A 240 1.75 -4.41 6.65
N LEU A 241 1.86 -4.56 7.97
CA LEU A 241 2.42 -5.76 8.59
C LEU A 241 1.58 -7.00 8.29
N ARG A 242 0.24 -6.90 8.37
CA ARG A 242 -0.66 -7.99 7.96
C ARG A 242 -0.45 -8.39 6.50
N CYS A 243 -0.28 -7.43 5.60
CA CYS A 243 -0.03 -7.70 4.18
C CYS A 243 1.28 -8.47 3.99
N VAL A 244 2.35 -8.03 4.67
CA VAL A 244 3.66 -8.69 4.64
C VAL A 244 3.56 -10.12 5.18
N LEU A 245 2.93 -10.33 6.34
CA LEU A 245 2.76 -11.66 6.92
C LEU A 245 2.00 -12.61 5.99
N ARG A 246 0.91 -12.13 5.39
CA ARG A 246 0.13 -12.91 4.41
C ARG A 246 0.96 -13.32 3.19
N GLU A 247 1.79 -12.42 2.67
CA GLU A 247 2.66 -12.73 1.52
C GLU A 247 3.79 -13.69 1.89
N CYS A 248 4.37 -13.55 3.08
CA CYS A 248 5.34 -14.50 3.63
C CYS A 248 4.73 -15.90 3.78
N LEU A 249 3.49 -16.02 4.30
CA LEU A 249 2.75 -17.28 4.38
C LEU A 249 2.51 -17.88 2.99
N SER A 250 2.00 -17.07 2.05
CA SER A 250 1.73 -17.53 0.69
C SER A 250 3.00 -18.01 0.00
N PHE A 251 4.12 -17.31 0.18
CA PHE A 251 5.42 -17.74 -0.33
C PHE A 251 5.84 -19.07 0.30
N ARG A 252 5.79 -19.20 1.63
CA ARG A 252 6.20 -20.43 2.33
C ARG A 252 5.36 -21.64 1.92
N HIS A 253 4.05 -21.44 1.81
CA HIS A 253 3.13 -22.47 1.35
C HIS A 253 3.43 -22.91 -0.09
N ALA A 254 3.62 -21.96 -1.01
CA ALA A 254 3.97 -22.26 -2.40
C ALA A 254 5.32 -22.97 -2.54
N GLU A 255 6.33 -22.54 -1.77
CA GLU A 255 7.67 -23.15 -1.75
C GLU A 255 7.62 -24.63 -1.39
N VAL A 256 6.84 -24.98 -0.36
CA VAL A 256 6.72 -26.35 0.14
C VAL A 256 5.92 -27.24 -0.82
N LEU A 257 4.85 -26.71 -1.42
CA LEU A 257 4.06 -27.43 -2.42
C LEU A 257 4.83 -27.72 -3.70
N GLN A 258 5.68 -26.80 -4.14
CA GLN A 258 6.47 -26.94 -5.37
C GLN A 258 7.73 -27.78 -5.18
N SER A 259 8.14 -28.03 -3.93
CA SER A 259 9.36 -28.79 -3.65
C SER A 259 9.16 -30.29 -3.86
N ARG A 260 9.97 -30.86 -4.76
CA ARG A 260 10.04 -32.31 -5.00
C ARG A 260 10.78 -33.09 -3.89
N HIS A 261 11.42 -32.38 -2.97
CA HIS A 261 12.34 -32.95 -1.98
C HIS A 261 11.81 -32.90 -0.54
N VAL A 262 10.55 -32.49 -0.35
CA VAL A 262 9.91 -32.41 0.97
C VAL A 262 9.01 -33.63 1.17
N SER A 263 9.12 -34.26 2.34
CA SER A 263 8.26 -35.39 2.70
C SER A 263 6.78 -34.99 2.71
N GLU A 264 5.89 -35.94 2.51
CA GLU A 264 4.45 -35.68 2.58
C GLU A 264 4.03 -35.19 3.97
N ALA A 265 4.61 -35.75 5.03
CA ALA A 265 4.37 -35.32 6.41
C ALA A 265 4.77 -33.85 6.65
N GLU A 266 5.93 -33.40 6.16
CA GLU A 266 6.35 -32.00 6.30
C GLU A 266 5.50 -31.06 5.43
N ARG A 267 5.05 -31.53 4.25
CA ARG A 267 4.11 -30.78 3.41
C ARG A 267 2.78 -30.55 4.13
N GLU A 268 2.20 -31.58 4.69
CA GLU A 268 0.93 -31.48 5.42
C GLU A 268 1.10 -30.61 6.67
N ARG A 269 2.18 -30.79 7.43
CA ARG A 269 2.48 -29.94 8.59
C ARG A 269 2.52 -28.45 8.24
N VAL A 270 3.28 -28.07 7.20
CA VAL A 270 3.37 -26.65 6.79
C VAL A 270 2.01 -26.16 6.29
N ARG A 271 1.23 -26.99 5.61
CA ARG A 271 -0.13 -26.65 5.17
C ARG A 271 -1.03 -26.35 6.36
N THR A 272 -1.05 -27.20 7.38
CA THR A 272 -1.80 -26.98 8.62
C THR A 272 -1.32 -25.73 9.34
N GLU A 273 0.00 -25.59 9.60
CA GLU A 273 0.56 -24.44 10.31
C GLU A 273 0.26 -23.11 9.60
N THR A 274 0.39 -23.06 8.26
CA THR A 274 0.09 -21.84 7.48
C THR A 274 -1.41 -21.54 7.40
N GLY A 275 -2.25 -22.59 7.31
CA GLY A 275 -3.71 -22.47 7.36
C GLY A 275 -4.19 -21.91 8.70
N ASP A 276 -3.73 -22.48 9.81
CA ASP A 276 -4.04 -22.02 11.16
C ASP A 276 -3.58 -20.58 11.38
N TYR A 277 -2.37 -20.23 10.94
CA TYR A 277 -1.88 -18.85 11.04
C TYR A 277 -2.72 -17.88 10.20
N GLN A 278 -3.20 -18.30 9.03
CA GLN A 278 -4.07 -17.47 8.20
C GLN A 278 -5.41 -17.18 8.88
N ILE A 279 -5.95 -18.12 9.66
CA ILE A 279 -7.13 -17.92 10.52
C ILE A 279 -6.82 -16.90 11.63
N LEU A 280 -5.65 -17.00 12.28
CA LEU A 280 -5.23 -16.02 13.29
C LEU A 280 -5.07 -14.60 12.69
N LEU A 281 -4.58 -14.47 11.46
CA LEU A 281 -4.50 -13.20 10.76
C LEU A 281 -5.87 -12.65 10.32
N SER A 282 -6.83 -13.51 10.00
CA SER A 282 -8.16 -13.07 9.55
C SER A 282 -9.03 -12.62 10.72
N ALA A 283 -9.08 -13.41 11.80
CA ALA A 283 -9.88 -13.16 12.98
C ALA A 283 -9.09 -12.38 14.05
N SER A 284 -8.13 -13.01 14.73
CA SER A 284 -7.47 -12.45 15.91
C SER A 284 -6.74 -11.13 15.62
N TRP A 285 -5.99 -11.03 14.52
CA TRP A 285 -5.31 -9.78 14.16
C TRP A 285 -6.29 -8.64 13.85
N ARG A 286 -7.44 -8.98 13.24
CA ARG A 286 -8.47 -7.99 12.94
C ARG A 286 -8.95 -7.35 14.25
N ASP A 287 -9.31 -8.21 15.18
CA ASP A 287 -10.00 -7.80 16.41
C ASP A 287 -9.03 -7.14 17.41
N LEU A 288 -7.81 -7.66 17.54
CA LEU A 288 -6.84 -7.24 18.56
C LEU A 288 -5.98 -6.03 18.19
N LEU A 289 -6.00 -5.60 16.91
CA LEU A 289 -5.17 -4.49 16.44
C LEU A 289 -5.82 -3.66 15.32
N MET A 290 -6.45 -4.30 14.32
CA MET A 290 -6.97 -3.53 13.18
C MET A 290 -8.22 -2.73 13.50
N THR A 291 -9.13 -3.25 14.32
CA THR A 291 -10.31 -2.52 14.78
C THR A 291 -9.92 -1.24 15.49
N ASN A 292 -8.93 -1.32 16.39
CA ASN A 292 -8.41 -0.17 17.12
C ASN A 292 -7.70 0.84 16.19
N ALA A 293 -6.90 0.37 15.24
CA ALA A 293 -6.28 1.23 14.25
C ALA A 293 -7.29 1.96 13.35
N ARG A 294 -8.37 1.28 12.96
CA ARG A 294 -9.47 1.89 12.19
C ARG A 294 -10.24 2.91 13.00
N ARG A 295 -10.53 2.61 14.28
CA ARG A 295 -11.17 3.55 15.21
C ARG A 295 -10.32 4.79 15.41
N ALA A 296 -9.03 4.62 15.72
CA ALA A 296 -8.08 5.72 15.85
C ALA A 296 -8.00 6.57 14.57
N GLN A 297 -8.03 5.93 13.40
CA GLN A 297 -8.07 6.65 12.12
C GLN A 297 -9.37 7.44 11.94
N ALA A 298 -10.53 6.87 12.31
CA ALA A 298 -11.82 7.54 12.21
C ALA A 298 -11.89 8.76 13.15
N VAL A 299 -11.48 8.59 14.41
CA VAL A 299 -11.39 9.68 15.41
C VAL A 299 -10.48 10.80 14.89
N ARG A 300 -9.28 10.47 14.41
CA ARG A 300 -8.37 11.49 13.86
C ARG A 300 -8.90 12.22 12.63
N ARG A 301 -9.72 11.56 11.81
CA ARG A 301 -10.38 12.22 10.67
C ARG A 301 -11.44 13.21 11.13
N ILE A 302 -12.08 12.96 12.27
CA ILE A 302 -13.07 13.86 12.88
C ILE A 302 -12.34 15.03 13.56
N ASP A 303 -11.33 14.74 14.39
CA ASP A 303 -10.60 15.76 15.16
C ASP A 303 -9.76 16.67 14.26
N ASN A 304 -9.18 16.10 13.20
CA ASN A 304 -8.29 16.79 12.27
C ASN A 304 -8.73 16.52 10.83
N PRO A 305 -9.85 17.13 10.38
CA PRO A 305 -10.32 16.96 9.02
C PRO A 305 -9.26 17.46 8.04
N PRO A 306 -8.99 16.73 6.93
CA PRO A 306 -7.98 17.16 5.98
C PRO A 306 -8.37 18.52 5.36
N PRO A 307 -7.49 19.54 5.38
CA PRO A 307 -7.84 20.86 4.88
C PRO A 307 -7.92 20.85 3.34
N LEU A 308 -9.02 21.34 2.79
CA LEU A 308 -9.17 21.56 1.34
C LEU A 308 -8.31 22.74 0.90
N PRO A 309 -7.61 22.70 -0.25
CA PRO A 309 -6.79 23.81 -0.69
C PRO A 309 -7.65 25.05 -0.98
N ASP A 310 -7.04 26.23 -0.88
CA ASP A 310 -7.69 27.51 -1.15
C ASP A 310 -7.84 27.74 -2.66
N GLU A 311 -8.90 28.39 -3.13
CA GLU A 311 -9.11 28.60 -4.57
C GLU A 311 -8.06 29.57 -5.14
N GLU A 312 -7.74 30.61 -4.36
CA GLU A 312 -6.71 31.61 -4.61
C GLU A 312 -5.32 30.97 -4.69
N ASP A 313 -4.99 30.08 -3.75
CA ASP A 313 -3.72 29.34 -3.76
C ASP A 313 -3.58 28.46 -5.00
N VAL A 314 -4.67 27.79 -5.38
CA VAL A 314 -4.69 26.94 -6.58
C VAL A 314 -4.50 27.77 -7.83
N ALA A 315 -5.18 28.91 -7.93
CA ALA A 315 -5.02 29.85 -9.02
C ALA A 315 -3.58 30.40 -9.09
N ALA A 316 -3.00 30.80 -7.95
CA ALA A 316 -1.64 31.31 -7.87
C ALA A 316 -0.60 30.27 -8.32
N VAL A 317 -0.70 29.03 -7.84
CA VAL A 317 0.20 27.94 -8.27
C VAL A 317 0.05 27.64 -9.76
N LEU A 318 -1.18 27.61 -10.28
CA LEU A 318 -1.43 27.35 -11.70
C LEU A 318 -0.89 28.49 -12.57
N ALA A 319 -1.09 29.74 -12.17
CA ALA A 319 -0.58 30.92 -12.87
C ALA A 319 0.95 30.92 -12.89
N ALA A 320 1.61 30.66 -11.76
CA ALA A 320 3.06 30.57 -11.68
C ALA A 320 3.62 29.44 -12.56
N ALA A 321 3.00 28.24 -12.53
CA ALA A 321 3.42 27.13 -13.38
C ALA A 321 3.26 27.44 -14.88
N ARG A 322 2.18 28.14 -15.26
CA ARG A 322 1.97 28.61 -16.64
C ARG A 322 3.02 29.66 -17.01
N ASN A 323 3.28 30.65 -16.16
CA ASN A 323 4.30 31.66 -16.43
C ASN A 323 5.69 31.03 -16.65
N GLU A 324 6.08 30.07 -15.79
CA GLU A 324 7.32 29.30 -15.99
C GLU A 324 7.32 28.53 -17.31
N GLU A 325 6.19 27.91 -17.70
CA GLU A 325 6.03 27.29 -19.02
C GLU A 325 6.27 28.28 -20.17
N GLU A 326 5.87 29.55 -20.06
CA GLU A 326 6.16 30.57 -21.08
C GLU A 326 7.64 30.85 -21.18
N VAL A 327 8.21 31.21 -20.04
CA VAL A 327 9.57 31.73 -19.94
C VAL A 327 10.54 30.67 -20.47
N TYR A 328 10.37 29.41 -20.05
CA TYR A 328 11.25 28.34 -20.49
C TYR A 328 10.95 27.86 -21.91
N SER A 329 9.70 27.95 -22.39
CA SER A 329 9.42 27.69 -23.81
C SER A 329 10.06 28.73 -24.72
N TYR A 330 10.00 30.00 -24.35
CA TYR A 330 10.64 31.09 -25.09
C TYR A 330 12.16 30.94 -25.07
N ALA A 331 12.77 30.73 -23.89
CA ALA A 331 14.21 30.53 -23.76
C ALA A 331 14.71 29.33 -24.59
N LEU A 332 13.97 28.21 -24.57
CA LEU A 332 14.34 27.01 -25.32
C LEU A 332 14.19 27.17 -26.84
N ARG A 333 13.28 28.03 -27.31
CA ARG A 333 13.17 28.42 -28.74
C ARG A 333 14.35 29.28 -29.19
N LEU A 334 14.83 30.17 -28.32
CA LEU A 334 16.00 31.03 -28.61
C LEU A 334 17.30 30.21 -28.66
N GLN A 335 17.55 29.44 -27.61
CA GLN A 335 18.75 28.63 -27.50
C GLN A 335 18.44 27.31 -26.76
N PRO A 336 18.50 26.16 -27.44
CA PRO A 336 18.30 24.87 -26.81
C PRO A 336 19.29 24.64 -25.66
N SER A 337 18.76 24.42 -24.46
CA SER A 337 19.52 24.26 -23.22
C SER A 337 18.92 23.11 -22.41
N VAL A 338 19.78 22.25 -21.85
CA VAL A 338 19.38 21.14 -21.00
C VAL A 338 18.69 21.64 -19.72
N CYS A 339 19.15 22.77 -19.18
CA CYS A 339 18.58 23.36 -17.98
C CYS A 339 17.16 23.88 -18.23
N ASP A 340 16.93 24.57 -19.34
CA ASP A 340 15.62 25.12 -19.68
C ASP A 340 14.65 24.01 -20.11
N PHE A 341 15.17 22.95 -20.73
CA PHE A 341 14.41 21.72 -20.98
C PHE A 341 13.88 21.07 -19.69
N ASP A 342 14.75 20.88 -18.67
CA ASP A 342 14.36 20.30 -17.36
C ASP A 342 13.33 21.21 -16.66
N ARG A 343 13.53 22.54 -16.70
CA ARG A 343 12.60 23.51 -16.10
C ARG A 343 11.25 23.53 -16.81
N LEU A 344 11.22 23.51 -18.14
CA LEU A 344 9.99 23.41 -18.92
C LEU A 344 9.24 22.10 -18.64
N CYS A 345 9.94 20.96 -18.52
CA CYS A 345 9.32 19.70 -18.11
C CYS A 345 8.64 19.82 -16.74
N ARG A 346 9.30 20.45 -15.77
CA ARG A 346 8.73 20.65 -14.43
C ARG A 346 7.51 21.58 -14.45
N ALA A 347 7.60 22.68 -15.18
CA ALA A 347 6.51 23.64 -15.33
C ALA A 347 5.27 22.98 -15.95
N LEU A 348 5.44 22.23 -17.04
CA LEU A 348 4.37 21.47 -17.68
C LEU A 348 3.78 20.39 -16.77
N ILE A 349 4.62 19.63 -16.07
CA ILE A 349 4.13 18.63 -15.12
C ILE A 349 3.31 19.29 -14.01
N ALA A 350 3.75 20.43 -13.48
CA ALA A 350 3.01 21.18 -12.46
C ALA A 350 1.69 21.72 -13.01
N SER A 351 1.71 22.42 -14.14
CA SER A 351 0.53 23.05 -14.75
C SER A 351 -0.53 22.00 -15.10
N LEU A 352 -0.12 20.90 -15.74
CA LEU A 352 -1.01 19.80 -16.10
C LEU A 352 -1.55 19.06 -14.87
N THR A 353 -0.72 18.83 -13.84
CA THR A 353 -1.16 18.13 -12.63
C THR A 353 -2.20 18.94 -11.85
N VAL A 354 -1.97 20.25 -11.70
CA VAL A 354 -2.87 21.16 -10.97
C VAL A 354 -4.15 21.39 -11.75
N PHE A 355 -4.06 21.71 -13.05
CA PHE A 355 -5.23 21.94 -13.89
C PHE A 355 -6.15 20.72 -13.97
N ASN A 356 -5.58 19.54 -14.24
CA ASN A 356 -6.36 18.31 -14.40
C ASN A 356 -6.68 17.58 -13.09
N ARG A 357 -6.23 18.11 -11.93
CA ARG A 357 -6.38 17.47 -10.60
C ARG A 357 -5.89 16.01 -10.61
N ARG A 358 -4.75 15.77 -11.27
CA ARG A 358 -4.19 14.42 -11.48
C ARG A 358 -3.36 13.97 -10.30
N ARG A 359 -3.20 12.65 -10.15
CA ARG A 359 -2.25 12.11 -9.17
C ARG A 359 -0.83 12.44 -9.63
N ALA A 360 0.07 12.66 -8.67
CA ALA A 360 1.46 13.06 -8.94
C ALA A 360 2.19 12.20 -9.99
N GLY A 361 1.90 10.90 -10.05
CA GLY A 361 2.53 10.00 -11.00
C GLY A 361 1.83 9.87 -12.36
N GLU A 362 0.61 10.36 -12.56
CA GLU A 362 -0.15 10.13 -13.82
C GLU A 362 0.44 10.94 -14.98
N VAL A 363 0.70 12.23 -14.75
CA VAL A 363 1.30 13.12 -15.76
C VAL A 363 2.79 12.84 -15.93
N ALA A 364 3.54 12.73 -14.83
CA ALA A 364 5.00 12.55 -14.87
C ALA A 364 5.45 11.21 -15.50
N ARG A 365 4.57 10.21 -15.59
CA ARG A 365 4.82 8.91 -16.23
C ARG A 365 4.15 8.76 -17.59
N ALA A 366 3.55 9.82 -18.14
CA ALA A 366 3.04 9.82 -19.50
C ALA A 366 4.14 9.40 -20.48
N ARG A 367 3.78 8.62 -21.49
CA ARG A 367 4.70 8.16 -22.55
C ARG A 367 4.55 9.02 -23.80
N LEU A 368 5.62 9.11 -24.59
CA LEU A 368 5.61 9.82 -25.85
C LEU A 368 4.54 9.26 -26.82
N ALA A 369 4.44 7.94 -26.92
CA ALA A 369 3.42 7.28 -27.74
C ALA A 369 1.98 7.66 -27.35
N GLN A 370 1.70 7.85 -26.06
CA GLN A 370 0.37 8.27 -25.58
C GLN A 370 0.00 9.69 -26.03
N PHE A 371 0.99 10.58 -26.10
CA PHE A 371 0.79 11.94 -26.60
C PHE A 371 0.64 11.98 -28.12
N ARG A 372 1.38 11.13 -28.85
CA ARG A 372 1.28 11.01 -30.31
C ARG A 372 -0.05 10.40 -30.75
N ASN A 373 -0.51 9.36 -30.06
CA ASN A 373 -1.77 8.66 -30.34
C ASN A 373 -3.00 9.36 -29.73
N ARG A 374 -2.94 10.68 -29.58
CA ARG A 374 -4.08 11.48 -29.08
C ARG A 374 -5.17 11.55 -30.15
N PRO A 375 -6.47 11.59 -29.77
CA PRO A 375 -7.55 11.79 -30.74
C PRO A 375 -7.37 13.08 -31.54
N ASN A 376 -7.68 13.06 -32.84
CA ASN A 376 -7.72 14.28 -33.62
C ASN A 376 -9.03 15.01 -33.32
N PRO A 377 -9.02 16.34 -33.06
CA PRO A 377 -10.22 17.15 -32.97
C PRO A 377 -11.22 16.95 -34.11
N ASP A 378 -10.70 16.70 -35.32
CA ASP A 378 -11.52 16.52 -36.52
C ASP A 378 -12.25 15.18 -36.55
N ASP A 379 -11.90 14.23 -35.67
CA ASP A 379 -12.55 12.92 -35.57
C ASP A 379 -13.92 13.00 -34.86
N ILE A 380 -14.29 14.16 -34.31
CA ILE A 380 -15.57 14.35 -33.61
C ILE A 380 -16.69 14.52 -34.65
N PRO A 381 -17.73 13.67 -34.67
CA PRO A 381 -18.83 13.80 -35.63
C PRO A 381 -19.52 15.17 -35.53
N PRO A 382 -19.78 15.87 -36.65
CA PRO A 382 -20.45 17.18 -36.65
C PRO A 382 -21.82 17.14 -35.93
N GLU A 383 -22.59 16.06 -36.14
CA GLU A 383 -23.87 15.82 -35.47
C GLU A 383 -23.76 15.78 -33.94
N ALA A 384 -22.63 15.30 -33.41
CA ALA A 384 -22.39 15.28 -31.98
C ALA A 384 -22.12 16.69 -31.44
N LEU A 385 -21.42 17.54 -32.21
CA LEU A 385 -21.16 18.93 -31.83
C LEU A 385 -22.43 19.77 -31.83
N GLU A 386 -23.32 19.59 -32.81
CA GLU A 386 -24.58 20.34 -32.92
C GLU A 386 -25.52 20.11 -31.74
N ARG A 387 -25.47 18.92 -31.10
CA ARG A 387 -26.28 18.58 -29.93
C ARG A 387 -25.76 19.19 -28.63
N LEU A 388 -24.58 19.81 -28.63
CA LEU A 388 -23.96 20.34 -27.42
C LEU A 388 -24.31 21.82 -27.17
N PRO A 389 -24.48 22.23 -25.91
CA PRO A 389 -24.58 23.63 -25.53
C PRO A 389 -23.42 24.48 -26.06
N HIS A 390 -23.65 25.77 -26.32
CA HIS A 390 -22.63 26.69 -26.85
C HIS A 390 -21.32 26.68 -26.03
N ALA A 391 -21.44 26.76 -24.70
CA ALA A 391 -20.28 26.76 -23.80
C ALA A 391 -19.46 25.45 -23.87
N GLU A 392 -20.11 24.31 -24.12
CA GLU A 392 -19.43 23.02 -24.29
C GLU A 392 -18.72 22.95 -25.64
N ARG A 393 -19.35 23.44 -26.72
CA ARG A 393 -18.73 23.56 -28.04
C ARG A 393 -17.47 24.42 -28.00
N GLU A 394 -17.52 25.59 -27.37
CA GLU A 394 -16.34 26.44 -27.17
C GLU A 394 -15.24 25.73 -26.35
N SER A 395 -15.63 24.91 -25.38
CA SER A 395 -14.67 24.17 -24.56
C SER A 395 -13.96 23.06 -25.35
N ILE A 396 -14.68 22.35 -26.21
CA ILE A 396 -14.09 21.34 -27.12
C ILE A 396 -13.08 21.98 -28.07
N GLN A 397 -13.36 23.18 -28.57
CA GLN A 397 -12.41 23.91 -29.43
C GLN A 397 -11.14 24.31 -28.68
N ARG A 398 -11.26 24.72 -27.40
CA ARG A 398 -10.14 25.19 -26.57
C ARG A 398 -9.23 24.08 -26.05
N TYR A 399 -9.77 22.89 -25.80
CA TYR A 399 -9.03 21.81 -25.17
C TYR A 399 -8.73 20.66 -26.13
N ARG A 400 -7.60 20.00 -25.92
CA ARG A 400 -7.25 18.70 -26.50
C ARG A 400 -7.15 17.69 -25.37
N VAL A 401 -7.23 16.40 -25.67
CA VAL A 401 -7.08 15.34 -24.68
C VAL A 401 -6.09 14.30 -25.16
N PHE A 402 -5.30 13.76 -24.25
CA PHE A 402 -4.59 12.50 -24.47
C PHE A 402 -4.82 11.57 -23.29
N TYR A 403 -4.59 10.27 -23.50
CA TYR A 403 -4.92 9.25 -22.50
C TYR A 403 -3.66 8.61 -21.92
N VAL A 404 -3.56 8.62 -20.59
CA VAL A 404 -2.54 7.87 -19.85
C VAL A 404 -3.12 6.60 -19.26
N HIS A 405 -2.27 5.59 -19.04
CA HIS A 405 -2.70 4.35 -18.41
C HIS A 405 -2.91 4.54 -16.90
N GLY A 406 -4.15 4.35 -16.47
CA GLY A 406 -4.55 4.27 -15.07
C GLY A 406 -4.42 2.87 -14.49
N LYS A 407 -4.90 2.71 -13.25
CA LYS A 407 -4.95 1.38 -12.60
C LYS A 407 -5.89 0.45 -13.37
N ARG A 408 -5.56 -0.86 -13.39
CA ARG A 408 -6.38 -1.93 -14.00
C ARG A 408 -6.73 -1.67 -15.47
N GLY A 409 -5.79 -1.11 -16.24
CA GLY A 409 -5.97 -0.85 -17.67
C GLY A 409 -6.93 0.28 -18.03
N ARG A 410 -7.47 1.01 -17.05
CA ARG A 410 -8.39 2.14 -17.31
C ARG A 410 -7.66 3.28 -18.03
N ARG A 411 -8.27 3.85 -19.06
CA ARG A 411 -7.79 5.09 -19.68
C ARG A 411 -8.04 6.28 -18.76
N VAL A 412 -7.06 7.16 -18.61
CA VAL A 412 -7.16 8.36 -17.79
C VAL A 412 -6.93 9.58 -18.67
N PRO A 413 -7.92 10.47 -18.83
CA PRO A 413 -7.79 11.65 -19.68
C PRO A 413 -6.92 12.72 -19.03
N VAL A 414 -6.09 13.37 -19.83
CA VAL A 414 -5.36 14.59 -19.48
C VAL A 414 -5.67 15.65 -20.52
N LEU A 415 -6.31 16.74 -20.08
CA LEU A 415 -6.67 17.88 -20.90
C LEU A 415 -5.45 18.79 -21.10
N LEU A 416 -5.34 19.30 -22.32
CA LEU A 416 -4.26 20.16 -22.80
C LEU A 416 -4.87 21.42 -23.41
N THR A 417 -4.25 22.57 -23.16
CA THR A 417 -4.47 23.79 -23.95
C THR A 417 -3.59 23.77 -25.20
N ALA A 418 -3.89 24.62 -26.19
CA ALA A 418 -3.04 24.80 -27.38
C ALA A 418 -1.57 25.09 -27.00
N ARG A 419 -1.38 25.96 -26.02
CA ARG A 419 -0.06 26.28 -25.43
C ARG A 419 0.67 25.05 -24.87
N ASN A 420 -0.05 24.17 -24.17
CA ASN A 420 0.57 22.95 -23.65
C ASN A 420 1.02 22.04 -24.79
N VAL A 421 0.21 21.92 -25.86
CA VAL A 421 0.57 21.12 -27.04
C VAL A 421 1.84 21.67 -27.68
N GLU A 422 1.92 22.97 -27.94
CA GLU A 422 3.11 23.61 -28.51
C GLU A 422 4.37 23.41 -27.66
N SER A 423 4.24 23.58 -26.34
CA SER A 423 5.35 23.43 -25.40
C SER A 423 5.83 21.98 -25.32
N ILE A 424 4.90 21.02 -25.33
CA ILE A 424 5.24 19.59 -25.38
C ILE A 424 5.89 19.24 -26.72
N GLU A 425 5.38 19.74 -27.84
CA GLU A 425 5.98 19.51 -29.17
C GLU A 425 7.39 20.12 -29.27
N LEU A 426 7.62 21.28 -28.65
CA LEU A 426 8.96 21.83 -28.50
C LEU A 426 9.88 20.87 -27.73
N LEU A 427 9.44 20.33 -26.58
CA LEU A 427 10.20 19.30 -25.85
C LEU A 427 10.43 18.03 -26.68
N VAL A 428 9.48 17.63 -27.53
CA VAL A 428 9.64 16.48 -28.43
C VAL A 428 10.75 16.72 -29.46
N ARG A 429 10.86 17.94 -30.00
CA ARG A 429 11.93 18.29 -30.95
C ARG A 429 13.29 18.44 -30.28
N CYS A 430 13.35 19.13 -29.13
CA CYS A 430 14.62 19.47 -28.50
C CYS A 430 15.34 18.27 -27.85
N ARG A 431 14.61 17.23 -27.41
CA ARG A 431 15.20 16.12 -26.63
C ARG A 431 16.29 15.32 -27.35
N TYR A 432 16.18 15.15 -28.67
CA TYR A 432 17.19 14.46 -29.49
C TYR A 432 18.37 15.38 -29.78
N THR A 433 18.09 16.64 -30.12
CA THR A 433 19.11 17.68 -30.35
C THR A 433 20.01 17.90 -29.13
N LEU A 434 19.43 17.81 -27.93
CA LEU A 434 20.15 17.96 -26.66
C LEU A 434 20.79 16.66 -26.15
N GLY A 435 20.66 15.54 -26.88
CA GLY A 435 21.21 14.24 -26.47
C GLY A 435 20.61 13.68 -25.17
N ILE A 436 19.43 14.15 -24.75
CA ILE A 436 18.74 13.67 -23.53
C ILE A 436 18.24 12.24 -23.73
N VAL A 437 17.77 11.96 -24.95
CA VAL A 437 17.41 10.64 -25.42
C VAL A 437 18.23 10.38 -26.67
N THR A 438 18.94 9.26 -26.66
CA THR A 438 19.84 8.89 -27.76
C THR A 438 19.10 8.16 -28.88
N GLU A 439 18.12 7.32 -28.54
CA GLU A 439 17.39 6.49 -29.50
C GLU A 439 15.87 6.56 -29.29
N PRO A 440 15.07 6.69 -30.37
CA PRO A 440 13.61 6.67 -30.27
C PRO A 440 13.09 5.32 -29.77
N SER A 441 12.13 5.36 -28.84
CA SER A 441 11.45 4.14 -28.35
C SER A 441 10.00 4.42 -27.97
N ASP A 442 9.10 3.47 -28.25
CA ASP A 442 7.68 3.56 -27.84
C ASP A 442 7.48 3.58 -26.32
N GLY A 443 8.48 3.10 -25.57
CA GLY A 443 8.51 3.12 -24.10
C GLY A 443 8.97 4.44 -23.49
N GLU A 444 9.38 5.42 -24.30
CA GLU A 444 9.98 6.67 -23.84
C GLU A 444 8.99 7.52 -23.02
N LEU A 445 9.49 8.12 -21.93
CA LEU A 445 8.72 9.09 -21.16
C LEU A 445 8.47 10.36 -21.99
N LEU A 446 7.27 10.93 -21.85
CA LEU A 446 6.92 12.21 -22.45
C LEU A 446 7.81 13.33 -21.91
N PHE A 447 8.15 13.27 -20.62
CA PHE A 447 9.02 14.20 -19.91
C PHE A 447 10.28 13.48 -19.41
N PRO A 448 11.31 13.28 -20.26
CA PRO A 448 12.55 12.63 -19.87
C PRO A 448 13.44 13.54 -19.01
N ARG A 449 14.32 12.94 -18.20
CA ARG A 449 15.34 13.64 -17.42
C ARG A 449 16.70 13.46 -18.06
N ASN A 450 17.51 14.52 -18.09
CA ASN A 450 18.89 14.40 -18.52
C ASN A 450 19.66 13.39 -17.64
N GLY A 451 20.43 12.51 -18.28
CA GLY A 451 21.19 11.42 -17.64
C GLY A 451 20.35 10.25 -17.10
N GLN A 452 19.03 10.41 -16.95
CA GLN A 452 18.11 9.36 -16.46
C GLN A 452 16.76 9.39 -17.20
N PRO A 453 16.74 9.18 -18.54
CA PRO A 453 15.54 9.37 -19.36
C PRO A 453 14.38 8.44 -19.00
N GLY A 454 14.65 7.29 -18.38
CA GLY A 454 13.62 6.34 -17.90
C GLY A 454 13.09 6.60 -16.48
N VAL A 455 13.58 7.63 -15.77
CA VAL A 455 13.15 7.95 -14.41
C VAL A 455 12.19 9.15 -14.44
N PRO A 456 10.92 8.97 -14.05
CA PRO A 456 9.96 10.08 -14.06
C PRO A 456 10.29 11.12 -13.00
N TYR A 457 9.85 12.36 -13.24
CA TYR A 457 9.90 13.42 -12.24
C TYR A 457 8.97 13.12 -11.05
N ASP A 458 9.33 13.65 -9.88
CA ASP A 458 8.45 13.64 -8.71
C ASP A 458 7.59 14.92 -8.71
N ALA A 459 6.36 14.81 -9.20
CA ALA A 459 5.42 15.95 -9.22
C ALA A 459 5.10 16.48 -7.82
N ALA A 460 5.10 15.64 -6.77
CA ALA A 460 4.88 16.09 -5.40
C ALA A 460 6.07 16.91 -4.87
N ARG A 461 7.29 16.63 -5.36
CA ARG A 461 8.45 17.49 -5.11
C ARG A 461 8.36 18.80 -5.90
N ILE A 462 8.03 18.74 -7.19
CA ILE A 462 7.87 19.94 -8.03
C ILE A 462 6.85 20.90 -7.40
N LEU A 463 5.68 20.40 -6.99
CA LEU A 463 4.68 21.23 -6.33
C LEU A 463 5.15 21.76 -4.97
N ARG A 464 5.94 20.99 -4.21
CA ARG A 464 6.57 21.49 -2.98
C ARG A 464 7.50 22.67 -3.25
N ASP A 465 8.38 22.55 -4.24
CA ASP A 465 9.35 23.58 -4.64
C ASP A 465 8.65 24.84 -5.18
N LEU A 466 7.48 24.68 -5.81
CA LEU A 466 6.68 25.80 -6.32
C LEU A 466 5.96 26.52 -5.17
N ARG A 467 5.33 25.76 -4.26
CA ARG A 467 4.66 26.32 -3.06
C ARG A 467 5.61 27.08 -2.14
N SER A 468 6.86 26.65 -2.00
CA SER A 468 7.83 27.34 -1.14
C SER A 468 8.30 28.70 -1.68
N ARG A 469 7.99 29.01 -2.95
CA ARG A 469 8.37 30.27 -3.61
C ARG A 469 7.21 31.25 -3.76
N LEU A 470 5.99 30.84 -3.40
CA LEU A 470 4.78 31.64 -3.56
C LEU A 470 4.23 32.05 -2.19
N PRO A 471 3.68 33.28 -2.07
CA PRO A 471 2.96 33.71 -0.88
C PRO A 471 1.56 33.07 -0.88
N LEU A 472 1.47 31.83 -0.39
CA LEU A 472 0.22 31.06 -0.33
C LEU A 472 -0.42 31.17 1.06
N ILE A 473 -1.76 31.14 1.10
CA ILE A 473 -2.58 31.22 2.32
C ILE A 473 -2.46 29.90 3.10
N ARG A 474 -2.64 28.75 2.44
CA ARG A 474 -2.60 27.40 3.03
C ARG A 474 -1.73 26.45 2.20
N PRO A 475 -0.39 26.70 2.13
CA PRO A 475 0.53 25.94 1.29
C PRO A 475 0.58 24.45 1.62
N THR A 476 0.37 24.05 2.87
CA THR A 476 0.39 22.64 3.29
C THR A 476 -0.80 21.85 2.73
N ALA A 477 -1.95 22.52 2.51
CA ALA A 477 -3.15 21.91 1.95
C ALA A 477 -3.03 21.66 0.44
N LEU A 478 -2.18 22.38 -0.31
CA LEU A 478 -2.07 22.24 -1.76
C LEU A 478 -1.25 21.00 -2.16
N THR A 479 -1.84 19.81 -2.04
CA THR A 479 -1.26 18.54 -2.47
C THR A 479 -2.10 17.91 -3.58
N THR A 480 -1.53 16.99 -4.37
CA THR A 480 -2.31 16.30 -5.42
C THR A 480 -3.52 15.52 -4.89
N LEU A 481 -3.48 15.09 -3.63
CA LEU A 481 -4.61 14.43 -2.98
C LEU A 481 -5.71 15.45 -2.63
N GLN A 482 -5.31 16.56 -2.04
CA GLN A 482 -6.24 17.62 -1.62
C GLN A 482 -6.86 18.37 -2.79
N LEU A 483 -6.12 18.59 -3.88
CA LEU A 483 -6.66 19.13 -5.14
C LEU A 483 -7.78 18.25 -5.71
N ARG A 484 -7.67 16.93 -5.53
CA ARG A 484 -8.69 15.96 -5.93
C ARG A 484 -9.89 15.98 -4.98
N GLN A 485 -9.62 16.09 -3.68
CA GLN A 485 -10.66 16.28 -2.67
C GLN A 485 -11.48 17.53 -2.95
N GLN A 486 -10.83 18.66 -3.22
CA GLN A 486 -11.50 19.91 -3.58
C GLN A 486 -12.43 19.73 -4.78
N LEU A 487 -11.95 19.14 -5.88
CA LEU A 487 -12.76 18.93 -7.08
C LEU A 487 -13.99 18.06 -6.78
N GLY A 488 -13.82 16.94 -6.08
CA GLY A 488 -14.93 16.06 -5.74
C GLY A 488 -15.96 16.73 -4.82
N THR A 489 -15.48 17.53 -3.85
CA THR A 489 -16.34 18.23 -2.90
C THR A 489 -17.11 19.36 -3.59
N LEU A 490 -16.44 20.22 -4.36
CA LEU A 490 -17.09 21.33 -5.07
C LEU A 490 -18.13 20.84 -6.07
N THR A 491 -17.83 19.75 -6.80
CA THR A 491 -18.77 19.16 -7.76
C THR A 491 -19.96 18.51 -7.08
N SER A 492 -19.81 17.99 -5.86
CA SER A 492 -20.94 17.48 -5.08
C SER A 492 -21.78 18.59 -4.43
N ILE A 493 -21.25 19.81 -4.28
CA ILE A 493 -21.98 20.98 -3.76
C ILE A 493 -22.76 21.68 -4.87
N VAL A 494 -22.09 21.98 -5.98
CA VAL A 494 -22.59 22.87 -7.04
C VAL A 494 -23.06 22.08 -8.27
N GLY A 495 -22.56 20.87 -8.47
CA GLY A 495 -22.81 20.09 -9.67
C GLY A 495 -24.09 19.26 -9.62
N SER A 496 -24.60 18.93 -10.82
CA SER A 496 -25.67 17.93 -10.97
C SER A 496 -25.16 16.52 -10.70
N GLU A 497 -26.07 15.56 -10.48
CA GLU A 497 -25.70 14.15 -10.33
C GLU A 497 -24.97 13.62 -11.58
N ALA A 498 -25.40 14.03 -12.77
CA ALA A 498 -24.75 13.70 -14.04
C ALA A 498 -23.33 14.27 -14.11
N LEU A 499 -23.11 15.52 -13.70
CA LEU A 499 -21.77 16.11 -13.67
C LEU A 499 -20.87 15.43 -12.63
N THR A 500 -21.41 15.11 -11.46
CA THR A 500 -20.69 14.39 -10.40
C THR A 500 -20.24 13.00 -10.88
N GLN A 501 -21.09 12.31 -11.64
CA GLN A 501 -20.77 11.04 -12.30
C GLN A 501 -19.62 11.22 -13.30
N GLN A 502 -19.72 12.19 -14.21
CA GLN A 502 -18.67 12.48 -15.20
C GLN A 502 -17.34 12.84 -14.54
N VAL A 503 -17.35 13.62 -13.46
CA VAL A 503 -16.16 13.98 -12.69
C VAL A 503 -15.56 12.76 -11.99
N SER A 504 -16.38 11.87 -11.43
CA SER A 504 -15.91 10.61 -10.84
C SER A 504 -15.19 9.74 -11.88
N GLU A 505 -15.75 9.61 -13.08
CA GLU A 505 -15.14 8.89 -14.20
C GLU A 505 -13.85 9.56 -14.67
N PHE A 506 -13.85 10.89 -14.80
CA PHE A 506 -12.67 11.69 -15.12
C PHE A 506 -11.56 11.45 -14.08
N MET A 507 -11.90 11.41 -12.78
CA MET A 507 -10.96 11.12 -11.70
C MET A 507 -10.54 9.64 -11.67
N GLY A 508 -11.25 8.74 -12.34
CA GLY A 508 -10.96 7.31 -12.36
C GLY A 508 -11.41 6.57 -11.11
N HIS A 509 -12.42 7.09 -10.40
CA HIS A 509 -13.03 6.48 -9.21
C HIS A 509 -14.40 5.88 -9.56
N ASP A 510 -14.84 4.90 -8.77
CA ASP A 510 -16.23 4.45 -8.82
C ASP A 510 -17.16 5.52 -8.19
N PRO A 511 -18.34 5.81 -8.75
CA PRO A 511 -19.26 6.84 -8.24
C PRO A 511 -19.68 6.63 -6.78
N SER A 512 -19.77 5.38 -6.33
CA SER A 512 -20.05 5.07 -4.91
C SER A 512 -18.88 5.47 -4.01
N THR A 513 -17.65 5.32 -4.50
CA THR A 513 -16.44 5.78 -3.81
C THR A 513 -16.39 7.30 -3.78
N HIS A 514 -16.82 7.97 -4.86
CA HIS A 514 -16.89 9.42 -4.93
C HIS A 514 -17.86 9.99 -3.88
N ARG A 515 -19.09 9.46 -3.80
CA ARG A 515 -20.08 9.88 -2.79
C ARG A 515 -19.62 9.65 -1.36
N ARG A 516 -18.95 8.54 -1.07
CA ARG A 516 -18.40 8.23 0.26
C ARG A 516 -17.27 9.18 0.70
N HIS A 517 -16.47 9.69 -0.24
CA HIS A 517 -15.27 10.47 0.07
C HIS A 517 -15.43 11.98 -0.14
N TYR A 518 -16.37 12.39 -1.00
CA TYR A 518 -16.53 13.78 -1.42
C TYR A 518 -17.98 14.26 -1.43
N GLY A 519 -18.89 13.53 -0.79
CA GLY A 519 -20.31 13.89 -0.72
C GLY A 519 -20.53 15.30 -0.20
N TYR A 520 -21.72 15.85 -0.49
CA TYR A 520 -22.17 17.16 0.00
C TYR A 520 -21.75 17.36 1.46
N PRO A 521 -21.16 18.52 1.84
CA PRO A 521 -20.65 18.75 3.18
C PRO A 521 -21.69 18.31 4.20
N VAL A 522 -21.36 17.26 4.92
CA VAL A 522 -22.28 16.57 5.83
C VAL A 522 -22.91 17.58 6.80
N GLN A 523 -22.10 18.53 7.28
CA GLN A 523 -22.52 19.64 8.13
C GLN A 523 -23.60 20.55 7.53
N VAL A 524 -23.60 20.80 6.21
CA VAL A 524 -24.60 21.67 5.58
C VAL A 524 -25.95 20.95 5.48
N ALA A 525 -25.94 19.67 5.09
CA ALA A 525 -27.16 18.84 5.08
C ALA A 525 -27.69 18.58 6.50
N GLU A 526 -26.79 18.32 7.45
CA GLU A 526 -27.11 18.13 8.87
C GLU A 526 -27.73 19.40 9.47
N ARG A 527 -27.16 20.58 9.22
CA ARG A 527 -27.70 21.83 9.77
C ARG A 527 -28.97 22.28 9.06
N GLY A 528 -28.98 22.25 7.73
CA GLY A 528 -30.09 22.80 6.93
C GLY A 528 -31.30 21.86 6.86
N THR A 529 -31.08 20.59 6.54
CA THR A 529 -32.17 19.63 6.34
C THR A 529 -32.52 18.88 7.63
N ILE A 530 -31.51 18.28 8.28
CA ILE A 530 -31.74 17.47 9.48
C ILE A 530 -32.12 18.36 10.65
N GLY A 531 -31.43 19.49 10.86
CA GLY A 531 -31.75 20.47 11.90
C GLY A 531 -33.20 20.97 11.81
N ALA A 532 -33.61 21.44 10.63
CA ALA A 532 -34.99 21.88 10.40
C ALA A 532 -36.02 20.74 10.54
N CYS A 533 -35.64 19.50 10.20
CA CYS A 533 -36.50 18.33 10.37
C CYS A 533 -36.69 17.98 11.86
N LEU A 534 -35.60 17.93 12.62
CA LEU A 534 -35.61 17.67 14.06
C LEU A 534 -36.39 18.77 14.79
N GLU A 535 -36.20 20.03 14.43
CA GLU A 535 -36.94 21.16 15.02
C GLU A 535 -38.45 21.01 14.80
N ARG A 536 -38.88 20.66 13.57
CA ARG A 536 -40.28 20.38 13.25
C ARG A 536 -40.86 19.20 14.03
N MET A 537 -40.05 18.17 14.33
CA MET A 537 -40.48 17.01 15.11
C MET A 537 -40.58 17.28 16.61
N THR A 538 -39.84 18.27 17.12
CA THR A 538 -39.84 18.66 18.54
C THR A 538 -40.94 19.65 18.91
N ARG A 539 -41.62 20.28 17.94
CA ARG A 539 -42.74 21.20 18.23
C ARG A 539 -44.00 20.41 18.62
N PRO A 540 -44.77 20.86 19.63
CA PRO A 540 -46.06 20.24 19.97
C PRO A 540 -47.00 20.26 18.76
N ARG A 541 -47.77 19.18 18.55
CA ARG A 541 -48.67 19.02 17.40
C ARG A 541 -49.77 20.09 17.27
N GLU A 542 -49.98 20.90 18.31
CA GLU A 542 -51.05 21.92 18.36
C GLU A 542 -50.68 23.25 17.70
N GLU A 543 -49.43 23.45 17.29
CA GLU A 543 -48.98 24.66 16.58
C GLU A 543 -48.52 24.35 15.14
N LEU A 544 -49.36 23.68 14.36
CA LEU A 544 -49.22 23.66 12.91
C LEU A 544 -50.13 24.76 12.34
N PRO A 545 -49.59 25.91 11.90
CA PRO A 545 -50.37 26.83 11.08
C PRO A 545 -50.81 26.07 9.83
N VAL A 546 -52.10 26.18 9.51
CA VAL A 546 -52.68 25.68 8.26
C VAL A 546 -51.78 26.12 7.11
N ALA A 547 -51.24 25.14 6.39
CA ALA A 547 -50.31 25.36 5.29
C ALA A 547 -50.92 26.32 4.27
N THR A 548 -50.38 27.54 4.19
CA THR A 548 -50.50 28.35 2.98
C THR A 548 -49.48 27.78 1.99
N THR A 549 -50.00 27.20 0.91
CA THR A 549 -49.24 26.75 -0.25
C THR A 549 -48.39 27.90 -0.79
N SER A 550 -47.10 27.88 -0.49
CA SER A 550 -46.10 28.72 -1.11
C SER A 550 -44.85 27.87 -1.33
N ALA A 551 -44.69 27.46 -2.59
CA ALA A 551 -43.50 26.94 -3.25
C ALA A 551 -42.38 26.39 -2.34
N ALA A 552 -42.33 25.07 -2.20
CA ALA A 552 -41.12 24.38 -1.80
C ALA A 552 -39.99 24.71 -2.80
N PRO A 553 -38.79 25.13 -2.35
CA PRO A 553 -37.62 25.02 -3.21
C PRO A 553 -37.43 23.53 -3.51
N SER A 554 -37.32 23.19 -4.78
CA SER A 554 -37.06 21.84 -5.27
C SER A 554 -35.81 21.27 -4.58
N ALA A 555 -36.02 20.47 -3.55
CA ALA A 555 -34.96 19.70 -2.92
C ALA A 555 -34.34 18.78 -3.98
N PRO A 556 -33.00 18.68 -4.08
CA PRO A 556 -32.38 17.68 -4.92
C PRO A 556 -32.84 16.31 -4.40
N SER A 557 -33.39 15.51 -5.30
CA SER A 557 -33.92 14.17 -5.06
C SER A 557 -32.84 13.30 -4.40
N THR A 558 -32.84 13.28 -3.08
CA THR A 558 -31.92 12.48 -2.29
C THR A 558 -32.54 11.09 -2.18
N SER A 559 -32.06 10.18 -3.02
CA SER A 559 -32.37 8.76 -2.87
C SER A 559 -31.79 8.29 -1.52
N VAL A 560 -32.68 7.98 -0.57
CA VAL A 560 -32.32 7.32 0.68
C VAL A 560 -31.63 6.00 0.33
N PRO A 561 -30.38 5.75 0.77
CA PRO A 561 -29.76 4.45 0.56
C PRO A 561 -30.52 3.43 1.40
N GLY A 562 -31.27 2.56 0.75
CA GLY A 562 -31.83 1.38 1.40
C GLY A 562 -30.70 0.45 1.82
N ASP A 563 -30.66 0.10 3.11
CA ASP A 563 -29.83 -0.91 3.77
C ASP A 563 -28.95 -1.73 2.81
N ALA A 564 -27.71 -1.28 2.64
CA ALA A 564 -26.65 -2.11 2.15
C ALA A 564 -26.18 -2.96 3.33
N ARG A 565 -26.45 -4.27 3.27
CA ARG A 565 -25.70 -5.28 4.03
C ARG A 565 -24.20 -4.91 3.91
N GLU A 566 -23.51 -4.81 5.05
CA GLU A 566 -22.06 -4.65 5.11
C GLU A 566 -21.41 -5.81 4.34
N VAL A 567 -21.08 -5.57 3.08
CA VAL A 567 -20.13 -6.40 2.35
C VAL A 567 -18.77 -5.79 2.65
N GLU A 568 -18.00 -6.48 3.50
CA GLU A 568 -16.61 -6.16 3.82
C GLU A 568 -15.80 -6.02 2.51
N THR A 569 -15.59 -4.78 2.09
CA THR A 569 -14.61 -4.45 1.06
C THR A 569 -13.44 -3.78 1.75
N VAL A 570 -12.28 -4.41 1.61
CA VAL A 570 -11.00 -4.03 2.22
C VAL A 570 -10.69 -2.56 1.92
N ASP A 571 -10.81 -1.70 2.94
CA ASP A 571 -10.47 -0.28 2.84
C ASP A 571 -8.96 -0.12 2.61
N SER A 572 -8.59 0.00 1.34
CA SER A 572 -7.23 0.21 0.85
C SER A 572 -7.09 1.64 0.33
N THR A 573 -7.17 2.61 1.24
CA THR A 573 -6.87 4.02 0.94
C THR A 573 -5.87 4.60 1.93
N THR A 574 -4.70 3.95 2.05
CA THR A 574 -3.47 4.68 2.37
C THR A 574 -2.73 4.95 1.06
N SER A 575 -2.79 6.19 0.60
CA SER A 575 -2.05 6.71 -0.56
C SER A 575 -0.54 6.75 -0.26
N ILE A 576 0.10 5.59 -0.12
CA ILE A 576 1.54 5.40 -0.32
C ILE A 576 1.70 4.08 -1.06
N ILE A 577 1.88 4.17 -2.39
CA ILE A 577 2.29 3.10 -3.33
C ILE A 577 2.05 1.68 -2.79
N SER A 578 0.80 1.26 -2.72
CA SER A 578 0.46 -0.15 -2.59
C SER A 578 -0.31 -0.52 -3.85
N VAL A 579 0.37 -1.27 -4.70
CA VAL A 579 -0.22 -2.04 -5.78
C VAL A 579 -0.45 -3.41 -5.15
N ASP A 580 -1.68 -3.92 -5.14
CA ASP A 580 -1.90 -5.36 -5.28
C ASP A 580 -3.33 -5.78 -5.60
N LEU A 581 -3.35 -7.02 -6.08
CA LEU A 581 -4.27 -7.74 -6.94
C LEU A 581 -5.23 -8.68 -6.17
N HIS A 582 -6.34 -8.99 -6.86
CA HIS A 582 -7.15 -10.22 -6.89
C HIS A 582 -7.89 -10.71 -5.64
N SER A 583 -9.19 -10.88 -5.87
CA SER A 583 -10.18 -11.59 -5.05
C SER A 583 -10.37 -12.97 -5.68
N GLU A 584 -10.43 -14.04 -4.89
CA GLU A 584 -11.11 -15.28 -5.29
C GLU A 584 -11.87 -15.90 -4.13
N GLU A 585 -12.85 -16.70 -4.54
CA GLU A 585 -14.06 -17.15 -3.89
C GLU A 585 -13.83 -18.17 -2.77
N GLU A 586 -14.71 -18.13 -1.76
CA GLU A 586 -14.71 -19.03 -0.62
C GLU A 586 -15.73 -20.15 -0.86
N VAL A 587 -15.25 -21.39 -0.94
CA VAL A 587 -16.06 -22.61 -0.98
C VAL A 587 -16.32 -23.05 0.46
N THR A 588 -17.58 -23.15 0.86
CA THR A 588 -18.01 -23.64 2.18
C THR A 588 -18.51 -25.09 2.09
N THR A 589 -18.04 -25.96 2.99
CA THR A 589 -18.76 -27.20 3.37
C THR A 589 -18.90 -27.29 4.91
N PRO A 590 -19.95 -27.95 5.45
CA PRO A 590 -20.39 -27.77 6.83
C PRO A 590 -20.20 -29.00 7.72
N VAL A 591 -19.82 -28.80 8.99
CA VAL A 591 -20.00 -29.71 10.13
C VAL A 591 -20.04 -28.79 11.37
N GLY A 592 -21.02 -28.76 12.28
CA GLY A 592 -21.69 -29.82 13.04
C GLY A 592 -21.32 -29.66 14.52
N SER A 593 -22.12 -28.89 15.29
CA SER A 593 -22.13 -28.87 16.77
C SER A 593 -23.07 -29.98 17.29
N PRO A 594 -23.08 -30.42 18.58
CA PRO A 594 -22.88 -29.65 19.84
C PRO A 594 -22.05 -30.42 20.92
N VAL A 595 -21.73 -29.95 22.14
CA VAL A 595 -22.57 -29.72 23.34
C VAL A 595 -21.66 -29.20 24.49
N ALA A 596 -22.18 -28.31 25.36
CA ALA A 596 -21.56 -27.83 26.61
C ALA A 596 -21.91 -28.72 27.83
N PRO A 597 -21.22 -28.57 28.98
CA PRO A 597 -21.95 -27.93 30.10
C PRO A 597 -21.14 -27.01 31.03
N ARG A 598 -21.93 -26.41 31.92
CA ARG A 598 -21.81 -25.27 32.85
C ARG A 598 -20.98 -25.46 34.15
N SER A 599 -20.31 -24.36 34.53
CA SER A 599 -20.26 -23.60 35.83
C SER A 599 -19.89 -24.19 37.21
N SER A 600 -19.06 -23.41 37.93
CA SER A 600 -18.99 -23.05 39.39
C SER A 600 -17.58 -23.28 39.99
N GLY A 601 -16.97 -22.55 40.93
CA GLY A 601 -17.19 -21.31 41.70
C GLY A 601 -15.81 -20.82 42.24
N SER A 602 -15.58 -19.50 42.42
CA SER A 602 -15.47 -18.73 43.68
C SER A 602 -14.20 -18.88 44.56
N GLY A 603 -13.58 -17.72 44.90
CA GLY A 603 -12.62 -17.46 46.01
C GLY A 603 -11.13 -17.59 45.63
N GLU A 604 -10.16 -16.77 46.01
CA GLU A 604 -9.99 -15.63 46.93
C GLU A 604 -8.67 -14.89 46.54
N VAL A 605 -8.54 -13.62 46.94
CA VAL A 605 -7.32 -12.77 46.89
C VAL A 605 -6.72 -12.75 48.31
N PRO A 606 -5.38 -12.65 48.53
CA PRO A 606 -4.79 -11.37 49.00
C PRO A 606 -3.28 -11.21 48.60
N PRO A 607 -2.47 -10.28 49.17
CA PRO A 607 -1.75 -9.24 48.43
C PRO A 607 -0.21 -9.40 48.51
N ASP A 608 0.54 -8.56 47.78
CA ASP A 608 1.77 -7.87 48.24
C ASP A 608 2.64 -7.40 47.06
N SER A 609 2.97 -6.11 47.08
CA SER A 609 4.15 -5.46 46.44
C SER A 609 5.15 -5.14 47.58
N PRO A 610 6.43 -4.71 47.39
CA PRO A 610 7.16 -4.17 46.21
C PRO A 610 8.61 -4.76 46.13
N PRO A 611 9.72 -4.18 45.55
CA PRO A 611 9.96 -2.88 44.91
C PRO A 611 10.75 -2.86 43.56
N GLU A 612 10.75 -1.66 42.92
CA GLU A 612 11.57 -1.25 41.76
C GLU A 612 13.08 -1.18 42.10
N PRO A 613 13.96 -1.17 41.07
CA PRO A 613 14.61 0.12 40.76
C PRO A 613 14.91 0.40 39.26
N GLU A 614 14.77 1.69 38.94
CA GLU A 614 15.69 2.58 38.19
C GLU A 614 16.27 2.14 36.84
N TRP A 615 15.70 2.66 35.74
CA TRP A 615 16.42 3.47 34.73
C TRP A 615 15.46 3.90 33.59
N ALA A 616 15.12 5.19 33.52
CA ALA A 616 14.34 5.78 32.42
C ALA A 616 15.24 6.62 31.48
N PRO A 617 15.17 6.46 30.16
CA PRO A 617 15.89 7.31 29.20
C PRO A 617 15.19 8.67 28.99
N PRO A 618 15.91 9.72 28.57
CA PRO A 618 15.48 11.11 28.70
C PRO A 618 14.35 11.50 27.72
N VAL A 619 13.36 12.19 28.27
CA VAL A 619 12.28 12.84 27.51
C VAL A 619 12.81 14.13 26.86
N TRP A 620 12.64 14.24 25.56
CA TRP A 620 12.92 15.47 24.80
C TRP A 620 11.81 16.50 25.03
N HIS A 621 12.14 17.64 25.64
CA HIS A 621 11.27 18.81 25.71
C HIS A 621 11.48 19.69 24.46
N PRO A 622 10.43 20.03 23.69
CA PRO A 622 10.52 21.06 22.66
C PRO A 622 10.76 22.44 23.31
N ARG A 623 11.79 23.14 22.83
CA ARG A 623 12.17 24.49 23.28
C ARG A 623 11.05 25.50 22.97
N GLU A 624 10.61 26.22 23.99
CA GLU A 624 9.73 27.40 23.87
C GLU A 624 10.51 28.58 23.26
N ILE A 625 9.85 29.30 22.36
CA ILE A 625 10.34 30.53 21.74
C ILE A 625 9.78 31.71 22.56
N PRO A 626 10.60 32.69 23.00
CA PRO A 626 10.11 33.84 23.76
C PRO A 626 9.21 34.75 22.90
N ARG A 627 8.08 35.21 23.46
CA ARG A 627 7.30 36.33 22.91
C ARG A 627 7.68 37.61 23.65
N GLU A 628 8.02 38.66 22.89
CA GLU A 628 8.14 40.03 23.37
C GLU A 628 6.75 40.70 23.52
N PRO A 629 6.62 41.76 24.34
CA PRO A 629 5.34 42.30 24.79
C PRO A 629 4.86 43.47 23.93
N GLU A 630 3.55 43.57 23.71
CA GLU A 630 2.90 44.80 23.25
C GLU A 630 1.97 45.38 24.30
N ALA A 631 1.83 46.71 24.20
CA ALA A 631 1.54 47.64 25.27
C ALA A 631 0.05 47.84 25.59
N SER A 632 -0.11 48.44 26.76
CA SER A 632 -1.30 48.92 27.48
C SER A 632 -2.22 49.90 26.74
N THR A 633 -3.53 49.82 27.05
CA THR A 633 -4.47 50.93 27.38
C THR A 633 -5.80 50.27 27.77
N SER A 634 -6.26 50.19 29.03
CA SER A 634 -6.74 51.20 29.99
C SER A 634 -8.27 51.18 30.17
N ARG A 635 -8.70 50.92 31.41
CA ARG A 635 -9.90 51.39 32.17
C ARG A 635 -10.95 50.34 32.60
N GLU A 636 -10.98 50.13 33.92
CA GLU A 636 -11.97 49.44 34.80
C GLU A 636 -13.19 50.35 35.14
N PRO A 637 -14.03 50.11 36.19
CA PRO A 637 -14.40 48.90 36.98
C PRO A 637 -15.97 48.71 37.05
N GLU A 638 -16.59 47.68 37.63
CA GLU A 638 -16.76 47.41 39.08
C GLU A 638 -17.44 46.05 39.38
N ALA A 639 -17.03 45.48 40.54
CA ALA A 639 -17.77 44.74 41.58
C ALA A 639 -18.56 43.43 41.24
N SER A 640 -18.58 42.36 42.03
CA SER A 640 -18.01 41.99 43.33
C SER A 640 -18.39 40.54 43.67
N THR A 641 -17.46 39.79 44.31
CA THR A 641 -17.65 38.77 45.39
C THR A 641 -18.57 37.55 45.17
N SER A 642 -18.40 36.34 45.75
CA SER A 642 -17.32 35.52 46.31
C SER A 642 -17.98 34.26 46.92
N ARG A 643 -17.29 33.11 46.87
CA ARG A 643 -17.30 31.96 47.82
C ARG A 643 -18.39 30.86 47.82
N GLU A 644 -17.93 29.65 47.43
CA GLU A 644 -17.80 28.38 48.20
C GLU A 644 -19.00 27.66 48.86
N THR A 645 -19.41 26.53 48.22
CA THR A 645 -19.70 25.12 48.69
C THR A 645 -20.53 24.84 49.97
N PRO A 646 -21.28 23.70 50.15
CA PRO A 646 -20.98 22.32 49.69
C PRO A 646 -22.17 21.38 49.29
N ARG A 647 -21.84 20.14 48.87
CA ARG A 647 -22.68 18.94 48.61
C ARG A 647 -23.31 18.42 49.93
N THR A 648 -24.49 17.78 50.07
CA THR A 648 -25.19 16.58 49.50
C THR A 648 -26.53 16.41 50.32
N PRO A 649 -27.43 15.38 50.25
CA PRO A 649 -27.89 14.42 49.22
C PRO A 649 -29.45 14.19 49.11
N CYS A 650 -29.89 13.44 48.07
CA CYS A 650 -31.16 12.66 47.91
C CYS A 650 -32.51 13.42 47.70
N PRO A 651 -33.58 12.84 47.07
CA PRO A 651 -33.94 11.41 46.93
C PRO A 651 -34.43 10.93 45.54
N ALA A 652 -34.62 9.60 45.39
CA ALA A 652 -35.37 8.97 44.29
C ALA A 652 -36.87 9.31 44.37
N PRO A 653 -37.64 9.24 43.25
CA PRO A 653 -38.56 8.09 43.16
C PRO A 653 -38.91 7.59 41.72
N SER A 654 -39.27 6.31 41.69
CA SER A 654 -40.36 5.64 40.93
C SER A 654 -40.55 5.82 39.41
N SER A 655 -40.35 4.68 38.71
CA SER A 655 -41.16 4.08 37.62
C SER A 655 -41.93 5.00 36.65
N VAL A 656 -41.45 5.07 35.40
CA VAL A 656 -42.24 5.44 34.22
C VAL A 656 -41.88 4.50 33.06
N GLN A 657 -42.91 4.09 32.32
CA GLN A 657 -42.92 3.04 31.30
C GLN A 657 -42.05 3.34 30.05
N PRO A 658 -41.54 2.32 29.33
CA PRO A 658 -40.80 2.52 28.09
C PRO A 658 -41.72 2.83 26.90
N SER A 659 -41.52 3.99 26.26
CA SER A 659 -42.20 4.36 25.02
C SER A 659 -41.40 3.98 23.76
N ALA A 660 -42.02 3.12 22.96
CA ALA A 660 -41.88 2.87 21.51
C ALA A 660 -40.48 2.91 20.85
N ALA A 661 -39.75 1.79 20.96
CA ALA A 661 -38.76 1.38 19.98
C ALA A 661 -39.43 0.94 18.66
N SER A 662 -38.83 1.30 17.52
CA SER A 662 -39.12 0.75 16.19
C SER A 662 -39.06 -0.79 16.23
N SER A 663 -40.22 -1.44 16.25
CA SER A 663 -40.31 -2.89 16.39
C SER A 663 -40.05 -3.57 15.05
N PHE A 664 -39.02 -4.41 15.00
CA PHE A 664 -38.82 -5.37 13.91
C PHE A 664 -39.97 -6.37 13.93
N ARG A 665 -41.02 -6.13 13.14
CA ARG A 665 -42.22 -6.97 13.09
C ARG A 665 -41.87 -8.37 12.57
N ARG A 666 -41.75 -9.35 13.47
CA ARG A 666 -41.49 -10.77 13.13
C ARG A 666 -42.57 -11.31 12.19
N TRP A 667 -42.19 -12.23 11.30
CA TRP A 667 -43.12 -12.91 10.39
C TRP A 667 -43.93 -13.94 11.16
N THR A 668 -45.26 -13.88 11.07
CA THR A 668 -46.14 -14.88 11.70
C THR A 668 -46.27 -16.12 10.82
N GLU A 669 -46.68 -17.25 11.40
CA GLU A 669 -46.95 -18.48 10.65
C GLU A 669 -48.07 -18.28 9.62
N GLN A 670 -49.09 -17.50 9.96
CA GLN A 670 -50.18 -17.13 9.03
C GLN A 670 -49.66 -16.31 7.84
N GLU A 671 -48.72 -15.39 8.04
CA GLU A 671 -48.08 -14.63 6.95
C GLU A 671 -47.21 -15.57 6.08
N ASN A 672 -46.47 -16.50 6.67
CA ASN A 672 -45.67 -17.47 5.91
C ASN A 672 -46.57 -18.43 5.10
N ALA A 673 -47.72 -18.85 5.66
CA ALA A 673 -48.71 -19.66 4.97
C ALA A 673 -49.34 -18.91 3.78
N ALA A 674 -49.70 -17.63 3.96
CA ALA A 674 -50.21 -16.78 2.88
C ALA A 674 -49.19 -16.59 1.75
N ILE A 675 -47.89 -16.43 2.08
CA ILE A 675 -46.81 -16.35 1.08
C ILE A 675 -46.73 -17.65 0.26
N ARG A 676 -46.85 -18.82 0.90
CA ARG A 676 -46.82 -20.10 0.16
C ARG A 676 -48.01 -20.27 -0.77
N ARG A 677 -49.21 -19.85 -0.35
CA ARG A 677 -50.41 -19.90 -1.21
C ARG A 677 -50.26 -18.96 -2.40
N ALA A 678 -49.91 -17.70 -2.15
CA ALA A 678 -49.83 -16.67 -3.18
C ALA A 678 -48.66 -16.88 -4.16
N PHE A 679 -47.52 -17.42 -3.69
CA PHE A 679 -46.30 -17.55 -4.49
C PHE A 679 -45.85 -18.99 -4.71
N ARG A 680 -46.76 -19.97 -4.63
CA ARG A 680 -46.45 -21.41 -4.81
C ARG A 680 -45.67 -21.68 -6.10
N LEU A 681 -46.11 -21.10 -7.22
CA LEU A 681 -45.48 -21.29 -8.52
C LEU A 681 -44.07 -20.69 -8.57
N HIS A 682 -43.86 -19.54 -7.94
CA HIS A 682 -42.55 -18.87 -7.85
C HIS A 682 -41.56 -19.67 -6.98
N LEU A 683 -42.05 -20.23 -5.88
CA LEU A 683 -41.27 -21.09 -4.98
C LEU A 683 -40.86 -22.39 -5.66
N GLN A 684 -41.75 -23.01 -6.43
CA GLN A 684 -41.44 -24.23 -7.22
C GLN A 684 -40.51 -23.93 -8.39
N ALA A 685 -40.66 -22.79 -9.06
CA ALA A 685 -39.85 -22.40 -10.21
C ALA A 685 -38.49 -21.76 -9.85
N GLY A 686 -38.22 -21.51 -8.56
CA GLY A 686 -36.98 -20.85 -8.12
C GLY A 686 -36.85 -19.39 -8.55
N LYS A 687 -37.95 -18.73 -8.93
CA LYS A 687 -37.94 -17.37 -9.52
C LYS A 687 -38.55 -16.36 -8.55
N LEU A 688 -37.90 -15.20 -8.38
CA LEU A 688 -38.45 -14.13 -7.56
C LEU A 688 -39.64 -13.45 -8.24
N PRO A 689 -40.73 -13.15 -7.51
CA PRO A 689 -41.87 -12.40 -8.03
C PRO A 689 -41.52 -10.92 -8.27
N THR A 690 -42.12 -10.34 -9.30
CA THR A 690 -42.08 -8.91 -9.65
C THR A 690 -42.79 -8.05 -8.60
N PHE A 691 -42.51 -6.73 -8.61
CA PHE A 691 -43.16 -5.82 -7.66
C PHE A 691 -44.67 -5.67 -7.92
N SER A 692 -45.13 -5.84 -9.16
CA SER A 692 -46.55 -5.89 -9.52
C SER A 692 -47.23 -7.14 -8.95
N GLU A 693 -46.64 -8.32 -9.13
CA GLU A 693 -47.17 -9.58 -8.56
C GLU A 693 -47.23 -9.53 -7.02
N CYS A 694 -46.25 -8.88 -6.38
CA CYS A 694 -46.29 -8.61 -4.94
C CYS A 694 -47.39 -7.63 -4.52
N ALA A 695 -47.73 -6.64 -5.36
CA ALA A 695 -48.82 -5.72 -5.09
C ALA A 695 -50.18 -6.40 -5.24
N ASP A 696 -50.32 -7.31 -6.20
CA ASP A 696 -51.55 -8.06 -6.42
C ASP A 696 -51.77 -9.13 -5.34
N ALA A 697 -50.72 -9.82 -4.90
CA ALA A 697 -50.77 -10.73 -3.76
C ALA A 697 -51.22 -10.04 -2.45
N LYS A 698 -50.92 -8.75 -2.29
CA LYS A 698 -51.40 -7.96 -1.14
C LYS A 698 -52.88 -7.60 -1.22
N LYS A 699 -53.46 -7.58 -2.42
CA LYS A 699 -54.90 -7.36 -2.62
C LYS A 699 -55.68 -8.67 -2.41
N THR A 700 -55.10 -9.80 -2.81
CA THR A 700 -55.74 -11.12 -2.69
C THR A 700 -55.61 -11.72 -1.30
N GLU A 701 -54.53 -11.45 -0.57
CA GLU A 701 -54.30 -11.93 0.79
C GLU A 701 -54.27 -10.76 1.79
N PRO A 702 -55.38 -10.46 2.50
CA PRO A 702 -55.47 -9.30 3.39
C PRO A 702 -54.47 -9.34 4.55
N ILE A 703 -54.01 -10.53 4.92
CA ILE A 703 -52.97 -10.75 5.96
C ILE A 703 -51.62 -10.13 5.54
N LEU A 704 -51.34 -10.01 4.24
CA LEU A 704 -50.10 -9.46 3.70
C LEU A 704 -50.18 -7.95 3.42
N ALA A 705 -51.36 -7.32 3.56
CA ALA A 705 -51.58 -5.91 3.26
C ALA A 705 -50.66 -4.97 4.06
N GLY A 706 -50.39 -5.31 5.33
CA GLY A 706 -49.51 -4.57 6.24
C GLY A 706 -48.00 -4.72 5.97
N ARG A 707 -47.59 -5.53 4.99
CA ARG A 707 -46.17 -5.72 4.61
C ARG A 707 -45.82 -4.94 3.35
N SER A 708 -44.59 -4.41 3.27
CA SER A 708 -44.11 -3.77 2.04
C SER A 708 -43.77 -4.83 0.98
N SER A 709 -43.97 -4.51 -0.31
CA SER A 709 -43.61 -5.43 -1.41
C SER A 709 -42.13 -5.79 -1.41
N LYS A 710 -41.26 -4.88 -0.94
CA LYS A 710 -39.83 -5.14 -0.71
C LYS A 710 -39.60 -6.17 0.40
N SER A 711 -40.36 -6.11 1.49
CA SER A 711 -40.29 -7.07 2.60
C SER A 711 -40.75 -8.48 2.17
N LEU A 712 -41.85 -8.56 1.41
CA LEU A 712 -42.35 -9.83 0.83
C LEU A 712 -41.33 -10.48 -0.10
N ARG A 713 -40.80 -9.71 -1.06
CA ARG A 713 -39.80 -10.19 -2.01
C ARG A 713 -38.50 -10.63 -1.33
N SER A 714 -38.08 -9.91 -0.28
CA SER A 714 -36.94 -10.33 0.55
C SER A 714 -37.22 -11.63 1.29
N ARG A 715 -38.42 -11.81 1.86
CA ARG A 715 -38.80 -13.02 2.59
C ARG A 715 -38.84 -14.26 1.68
N ILE A 716 -39.35 -14.10 0.46
CA ILE A 716 -39.37 -15.15 -0.57
C ILE A 716 -37.96 -15.50 -1.03
N ASN A 717 -37.07 -14.51 -1.18
CA ASN A 717 -35.67 -14.75 -1.53
C ASN A 717 -34.93 -15.57 -0.45
N GLU A 718 -35.17 -15.27 0.83
CA GLU A 718 -34.57 -16.04 1.94
C GLU A 718 -35.16 -17.46 2.03
N ALA A 719 -36.43 -17.66 1.65
CA ALA A 719 -37.03 -18.99 1.52
C ALA A 719 -36.45 -19.81 0.34
N LEU A 720 -36.26 -19.18 -0.82
CA LEU A 720 -35.61 -19.80 -1.99
C LEU A 720 -34.16 -20.21 -1.72
N LYS A 721 -33.46 -19.45 -0.86
CA LYS A 721 -32.08 -19.73 -0.43
C LYS A 721 -31.99 -20.74 0.73
N GLY A 722 -33.10 -21.30 1.18
CA GLY A 722 -33.15 -22.26 2.28
C GLY A 722 -32.83 -21.68 3.66
N ARG A 723 -32.76 -20.35 3.80
CA ARG A 723 -32.39 -19.67 5.06
C ARG A 723 -33.57 -19.47 6.00
N VAL A 724 -34.78 -19.63 5.48
CA VAL A 724 -36.03 -19.52 6.21
C VAL A 724 -36.94 -20.66 5.79
N HIS A 725 -37.40 -21.44 6.75
CA HIS A 725 -38.48 -22.38 6.51
C HIS A 725 -39.82 -21.66 6.64
N LEU A 726 -40.65 -21.71 5.61
CA LEU A 726 -41.99 -21.10 5.64
C LEU A 726 -43.01 -21.96 6.42
N GLY A 727 -42.57 -23.07 7.03
CA GLY A 727 -43.36 -24.10 7.72
C GLY A 727 -43.72 -25.28 6.78
N PRO A 728 -44.48 -26.27 7.27
CA PRO A 728 -45.15 -27.29 6.45
C PRO A 728 -46.31 -26.72 5.64
#